data_AF-A0AAN9TRB1-F1
#
_entry.id   AF-A0AAN9TRB1-F1
#
_cell.length_a   1.000
_cell.length_b   1.000
_cell.length_c   1.000
_cell.angle_alpha   90.00
_cell.angle_beta   90.00
_cell.angle_gamma   90.00
#
_symmetry.space_group_name_H-M   'P 1'
#
loop_
_entity.id
_entity.type
_entity.pdbx_description
1 polymer ?
#
loop_
_entity_poly.entity_id
_entity_poly.type
_entity_poly.pdbx_seq_one_letter_code
_entity_poly.pdbx_strand_id
1 'polypeptide(L)'
;MGSNIEAKLDKPSIVERKCAQKTDDYVLLWLDEKHMCPMACFADNMRLHYNATTGTTYNSPGVETRVPPYFVKTEKDTYYYEKFIEVLEKYGYKRNVSIKLAPYDWRKGPHEINEYWDHLRQLVVNTYYENNNTRVSLIVHSMGGPMALAFLHQQPQVFKDTYIESLISLSGAYGGSTLAVSVFIEGIVTHMLKLLQDYQPVCSLVHWVTDVTKALFNPSIQQVANSFPSVYWLFPSPIAWEKSEVLIQTPSKNYSLGNIHELFQYLNRTTEYELYQKVLPYNLNFSAPGVEVYCLYGQNVTSLSSLEYTDKFPLGKVKEVTGDGDGTVNLNSLQTCKQWKSQQKEPFHELAFMNVNHMNMTTDETVIEYVLKALHMDNLRLFYDGNTRRTKNQEGVEVRVPGFGSSSVLANLGMGDDGDYFKNLIDELSQLGYKDNISLRGAPYDFRRGLNELNEFYTNLKEVVLDTYKKNGNTKVVFIGHGLGSVLTTLFLNQQTNEFRETYVQSLISLGGSFGGRVTSVYAYLESFQDIPSVGTAATVARNFSVLFSQYPNLAAFSKDYVIVQTPSKNYSLSNIKEMFQDLNQSVSESLYQDNYPIVSNLQAPEVELHCLYGNATSTPTKLIFTDNNFPQNEPDEDTDFGDGIVPVASLKICANFATKQKHPVHDVPLPAASHYDIVRFGDSFDYIKKVIKIN
;
A
#
# COMPACT_ATOMS: atom_id res chain seq x y z
N MET A 1 3.85 -23.02 -3.48
CA MET A 1 2.86 -24.12 -3.48
C MET A 1 1.44 -23.58 -3.23
N GLY A 2 1.07 -22.46 -3.88
CA GLY A 2 -0.10 -21.65 -3.49
C GLY A 2 -1.38 -21.92 -4.29
N SER A 3 -1.46 -23.02 -5.04
CA SER A 3 -2.63 -23.44 -5.82
C SER A 3 -2.78 -24.95 -5.81
N ASN A 4 -4.01 -25.43 -5.94
CA ASN A 4 -4.32 -26.85 -5.99
C ASN A 4 -3.74 -27.52 -7.23
N ILE A 5 -3.44 -28.82 -7.13
CA ILE A 5 -3.10 -29.69 -8.25
C ILE A 5 -3.97 -30.94 -8.13
N GLU A 6 -4.69 -31.28 -9.21
CA GLU A 6 -5.42 -32.54 -9.33
C GLU A 6 -4.62 -33.52 -10.20
N ALA A 7 -4.79 -34.81 -9.94
CA ALA A 7 -4.15 -35.86 -10.71
C ALA A 7 -5.10 -36.99 -11.08
N LYS A 8 -4.91 -37.59 -12.26
CA LYS A 8 -5.54 -38.83 -12.69
C LYS A 8 -4.47 -39.90 -12.88
N LEU A 9 -4.70 -41.09 -12.33
CA LEU A 9 -3.70 -42.15 -12.25
C LEU A 9 -4.09 -43.33 -13.14
N ASP A 10 -3.12 -43.85 -13.90
CA ASP A 10 -3.14 -45.13 -14.61
C ASP A 10 -1.70 -45.69 -14.69
N LYS A 11 -1.13 -45.95 -13.52
CA LYS A 11 0.31 -46.20 -13.35
C LYS A 11 0.67 -47.64 -13.76
N PRO A 12 1.82 -47.85 -14.43
CA PRO A 12 2.29 -49.19 -14.78
C PRO A 12 2.75 -49.99 -13.55
N SER A 13 3.13 -49.31 -12.47
CA SER A 13 3.52 -49.92 -11.20
C SER A 13 3.30 -48.95 -10.03
N ILE A 14 3.35 -49.47 -8.81
CA ILE A 14 3.22 -48.71 -7.56
C ILE A 14 4.47 -48.87 -6.70
N VAL A 15 4.90 -47.79 -6.04
CA VAL A 15 6.08 -47.78 -5.16
C VAL A 15 5.84 -48.47 -3.82
N GLU A 16 4.60 -48.47 -3.33
CA GLU A 16 4.18 -49.18 -2.13
C GLU A 16 2.76 -49.73 -2.29
N ARG A 17 2.43 -50.81 -1.56
CA ARG A 17 1.12 -51.49 -1.62
C ARG A 17 -0.07 -50.59 -1.30
N LYS A 18 0.15 -49.50 -0.54
CA LYS A 18 -0.90 -48.53 -0.17
C LYS A 18 -1.15 -47.47 -1.24
N CYS A 19 -0.31 -47.36 -2.27
CA CYS A 19 -0.47 -46.38 -3.32
C CYS A 19 -1.56 -46.78 -4.31
N ALA A 20 -2.41 -45.82 -4.70
CA ALA A 20 -3.36 -46.03 -5.77
C ALA A 20 -2.62 -46.20 -7.10
N GLN A 21 -2.89 -47.33 -7.78
CA GLN A 21 -2.36 -47.55 -9.13
C GLN A 21 -3.19 -46.82 -10.18
N LYS A 22 -4.50 -46.75 -10.00
CA LYS A 22 -5.46 -46.19 -10.94
C LYS A 22 -6.53 -45.39 -10.21
N THR A 23 -7.01 -44.32 -10.84
CA THR A 23 -8.20 -43.57 -10.40
C THR A 23 -9.21 -43.46 -11.55
N ASP A 24 -10.50 -43.48 -11.23
CA ASP A 24 -11.56 -43.37 -12.24
C ASP A 24 -11.61 -41.95 -12.84
N ASP A 25 -11.42 -40.95 -11.98
CA ASP A 25 -11.38 -39.52 -12.32
C ASP A 25 -10.18 -38.82 -11.67
N TYR A 26 -10.06 -37.52 -11.93
CA TYR A 26 -9.13 -36.63 -11.26
C TYR A 26 -9.42 -36.56 -9.75
N VAL A 27 -8.36 -36.65 -8.95
CA VAL A 27 -8.41 -36.50 -7.48
C VAL A 27 -7.51 -35.34 -7.06
N LEU A 28 -7.88 -34.66 -5.97
CA LEU A 28 -7.07 -33.60 -5.40
C LEU A 28 -5.76 -34.19 -4.85
N LEU A 29 -4.63 -33.84 -5.46
CA LEU A 29 -3.30 -34.30 -5.04
C LEU A 29 -2.63 -33.27 -4.10
N TRP A 30 -2.93 -31.99 -4.30
CA TRP A 30 -2.46 -30.90 -3.43
C TRP A 30 -3.57 -29.85 -3.23
N LEU A 31 -3.92 -29.42 -2.02
CA LEU A 31 -3.48 -29.92 -0.72
C LEU A 31 -4.55 -30.88 -0.18
N ASP A 32 -4.27 -32.18 -0.13
CA ASP A 32 -5.19 -33.17 0.42
C ASP A 32 -4.47 -34.19 1.30
N GLU A 33 -4.86 -34.27 2.58
CA GLU A 33 -4.29 -35.19 3.57
C GLU A 33 -4.27 -36.64 3.06
N LYS A 34 -5.38 -37.08 2.46
CA LYS A 34 -5.55 -38.48 2.04
C LYS A 34 -4.60 -38.86 0.90
N HIS A 35 -4.30 -37.96 -0.03
CA HIS A 35 -3.38 -38.24 -1.14
C HIS A 35 -1.93 -37.81 -0.85
N MET A 36 -1.71 -37.00 0.18
CA MET A 36 -0.37 -36.71 0.72
C MET A 36 0.19 -37.84 1.57
N CYS A 37 -0.66 -38.62 2.22
CA CYS A 37 -0.27 -39.75 3.05
C CYS A 37 -0.76 -41.11 2.49
N PRO A 38 0.14 -42.06 2.16
CA PRO A 38 1.57 -42.09 2.49
C PRO A 38 2.44 -41.20 1.58
N MET A 39 3.46 -40.55 2.17
CA MET A 39 4.34 -39.61 1.45
C MET A 39 5.11 -40.23 0.28
N ALA A 40 5.35 -41.55 0.30
CA ALA A 40 5.93 -42.26 -0.84
C ALA A 40 5.04 -42.18 -2.09
N CYS A 41 3.73 -42.34 -1.91
CA CYS A 41 2.75 -42.25 -3.00
C CYS A 41 2.64 -40.82 -3.52
N PHE A 42 2.58 -39.85 -2.60
CA PHE A 42 2.58 -38.43 -2.95
C PHE A 42 3.82 -38.03 -3.74
N ALA A 43 5.01 -38.39 -3.25
CA ALA A 43 6.27 -38.07 -3.92
C ALA A 43 6.35 -38.70 -5.32
N ASP A 44 5.92 -39.95 -5.48
CA ASP A 44 5.90 -40.64 -6.77
C ASP A 44 4.91 -40.01 -7.77
N ASN A 45 3.77 -39.52 -7.27
CA ASN A 45 2.76 -38.86 -8.11
C ASN A 45 3.10 -37.40 -8.44
N MET A 46 3.77 -36.68 -7.54
CA MET A 46 4.16 -35.28 -7.73
C MET A 46 5.43 -35.10 -8.54
N ARG A 47 6.31 -36.11 -8.54
CA ARG A 47 7.62 -36.07 -9.19
C ARG A 47 7.51 -35.72 -10.67
N LEU A 48 8.43 -34.86 -11.09
CA LEU A 48 8.69 -34.57 -12.49
C LEU A 48 9.92 -35.34 -12.97
N HIS A 49 9.92 -35.69 -14.25
CA HIS A 49 11.03 -36.33 -14.94
C HIS A 49 11.55 -35.35 -16.00
N TYR A 50 12.85 -35.18 -16.08
CA TYR A 50 13.47 -34.28 -17.04
C TYR A 50 13.79 -34.98 -18.35
N ASN A 51 13.44 -34.34 -19.46
CA ASN A 51 13.83 -34.77 -20.79
C ASN A 51 14.91 -33.82 -21.33
N ALA A 52 16.16 -34.30 -21.37
CA ALA A 52 17.30 -33.50 -21.83
C ALA A 52 17.21 -33.09 -23.31
N THR A 53 16.49 -33.86 -24.14
CA THR A 53 16.30 -33.55 -25.56
C THR A 53 15.39 -32.35 -25.76
N THR A 54 14.26 -32.29 -25.04
CA THR A 54 13.32 -31.17 -25.12
C THR A 54 13.71 -30.02 -24.19
N GLY A 55 14.50 -30.31 -23.15
CA GLY A 55 14.82 -29.38 -22.10
C GLY A 55 13.64 -29.06 -21.18
N THR A 56 12.63 -29.94 -21.13
CA THR A 56 11.39 -29.76 -20.36
C THR A 56 11.14 -30.96 -19.46
N THR A 57 10.19 -30.82 -18.53
CA THR A 57 9.79 -31.87 -17.60
C THR A 57 8.42 -32.47 -17.93
N TYR A 58 8.21 -33.71 -17.55
CA TYR A 58 6.93 -34.42 -17.68
C TYR A 58 6.59 -35.18 -16.39
N ASN A 59 5.32 -35.50 -16.18
CA ASN A 59 4.87 -36.23 -14.99
C ASN A 59 5.37 -37.68 -14.96
N SER A 60 5.32 -38.32 -13.79
CA SER A 60 5.56 -39.76 -13.67
C SER A 60 4.69 -40.58 -14.65
N PRO A 61 5.19 -41.73 -15.16
CA PRO A 61 4.43 -42.57 -16.08
C PRO A 61 3.05 -42.96 -15.52
N GLY A 62 2.01 -42.73 -16.32
CA GLY A 62 0.62 -42.97 -15.92
C GLY A 62 0.07 -41.95 -14.93
N VAL A 63 0.69 -40.78 -14.78
CA VAL A 63 0.16 -39.67 -13.97
C VAL A 63 -0.13 -38.48 -14.88
N GLU A 64 -1.39 -38.11 -14.96
CA GLU A 64 -1.84 -36.87 -15.59
C GLU A 64 -2.13 -35.86 -14.49
N THR A 65 -1.68 -34.61 -14.64
CA THR A 65 -1.95 -33.54 -13.66
C THR A 65 -2.61 -32.37 -14.34
N ARG A 66 -3.56 -31.73 -13.64
CA ARG A 66 -4.12 -30.45 -14.07
C ARG A 66 -4.20 -29.49 -12.90
N VAL A 67 -4.20 -28.21 -13.24
CA VAL A 67 -4.47 -27.13 -12.29
C VAL A 67 -5.94 -26.78 -12.44
N PRO A 68 -6.78 -27.02 -11.43
CA PRO A 68 -8.18 -26.64 -11.51
C PRO A 68 -8.31 -25.11 -11.66
N PRO A 69 -9.29 -24.61 -12.44
CA PRO A 69 -9.48 -23.18 -12.67
C PRO A 69 -9.93 -22.41 -11.42
N TYR A 70 -10.35 -23.12 -10.38
CA TYR A 70 -10.72 -22.59 -9.07
C TYR A 70 -9.95 -23.36 -7.99
N PHE A 71 -9.72 -22.72 -6.84
CA PHE A 71 -9.45 -23.49 -5.64
C PHE A 71 -10.65 -24.40 -5.38
N VAL A 72 -10.40 -25.67 -5.07
CA VAL A 72 -11.48 -26.62 -4.78
C VAL A 72 -12.30 -26.08 -3.60
N LYS A 73 -13.61 -26.32 -3.62
CA LYS A 73 -14.61 -25.61 -2.79
C LYS A 73 -14.83 -26.24 -1.41
N THR A 74 -13.84 -26.91 -0.81
CA THR A 74 -14.04 -27.39 0.57
C THR A 74 -13.74 -26.25 1.55
N GLU A 75 -14.45 -26.18 2.67
CA GLU A 75 -14.26 -25.16 3.73
C GLU A 75 -12.82 -25.10 4.30
N LYS A 76 -11.91 -25.97 3.83
CA LYS A 76 -10.48 -26.00 4.18
C LYS A 76 -9.55 -25.44 3.09
N ASP A 77 -10.03 -25.25 1.87
CA ASP A 77 -9.19 -24.98 0.68
C ASP A 77 -8.87 -23.50 0.46
N THR A 78 -9.46 -22.59 1.24
CA THR A 78 -9.31 -21.15 1.04
C THR A 78 -8.33 -20.47 2.01
N TYR A 79 -7.82 -21.13 3.05
CA TYR A 79 -7.10 -20.46 4.16
C TYR A 79 -6.02 -19.46 3.72
N TYR A 80 -5.32 -19.72 2.61
CA TYR A 80 -4.18 -18.91 2.21
C TYR A 80 -4.52 -17.50 1.70
N TYR A 81 -5.62 -17.35 0.95
CA TYR A 81 -6.09 -16.05 0.44
C TYR A 81 -7.50 -15.68 0.93
N GLU A 82 -8.18 -16.53 1.72
CA GLU A 82 -9.58 -16.30 2.07
C GLU A 82 -9.79 -14.99 2.82
N LYS A 83 -8.98 -14.72 3.86
CA LYS A 83 -9.10 -13.48 4.62
C LYS A 83 -8.95 -12.26 3.71
N PHE A 84 -8.02 -12.33 2.76
CA PHE A 84 -7.81 -11.30 1.74
C PHE A 84 -9.06 -11.11 0.87
N ILE A 85 -9.61 -12.20 0.34
CA ILE A 85 -10.78 -12.18 -0.55
C ILE A 85 -12.04 -11.73 0.20
N GLU A 86 -12.28 -12.22 1.42
CA GLU A 86 -13.41 -11.81 2.27
C GLU A 86 -13.39 -10.31 2.53
N VAL A 87 -12.20 -9.74 2.74
CA VAL A 87 -12.06 -8.30 2.90
C VAL A 87 -12.39 -7.59 1.57
N LEU A 88 -11.86 -8.03 0.43
CA LEU A 88 -12.24 -7.44 -0.87
C LEU A 88 -13.76 -7.51 -1.11
N GLU A 89 -14.42 -8.61 -0.76
CA GLU A 89 -15.88 -8.77 -0.89
C GLU A 89 -16.66 -7.76 -0.05
N LYS A 90 -16.17 -7.42 1.16
CA LYS A 90 -16.75 -6.35 1.99
C LYS A 90 -16.65 -4.97 1.33
N TYR A 91 -15.66 -4.76 0.46
CA TYR A 91 -15.47 -3.54 -0.33
C TYR A 91 -16.17 -3.60 -1.71
N GLY A 92 -17.03 -4.60 -1.93
CA GLY A 92 -17.90 -4.70 -3.10
C GLY A 92 -17.30 -5.47 -4.28
N TYR A 93 -16.09 -6.02 -4.15
CA TYR A 93 -15.55 -6.94 -5.14
C TYR A 93 -16.34 -8.26 -5.16
N LYS A 94 -16.33 -8.95 -6.30
CA LYS A 94 -17.12 -10.16 -6.53
C LYS A 94 -16.24 -11.26 -7.12
N ARG A 95 -16.22 -12.42 -6.47
CA ARG A 95 -15.57 -13.63 -7.01
C ARG A 95 -16.09 -13.95 -8.41
N ASN A 96 -15.18 -14.35 -9.28
CA ASN A 96 -15.44 -14.69 -10.67
C ASN A 96 -15.96 -13.54 -11.53
N VAL A 97 -15.94 -12.29 -11.04
CA VAL A 97 -16.25 -11.09 -11.83
C VAL A 97 -15.08 -10.12 -11.74
N SER A 98 -14.90 -9.44 -10.60
CA SER A 98 -13.80 -8.51 -10.37
C SER A 98 -12.61 -9.15 -9.63
N ILE A 99 -12.82 -10.30 -9.00
CA ILE A 99 -11.75 -11.14 -8.44
C ILE A 99 -11.63 -12.39 -9.31
N LYS A 100 -10.49 -12.51 -9.99
CA LYS A 100 -10.15 -13.68 -10.81
C LYS A 100 -8.82 -14.24 -10.32
N LEU A 101 -8.73 -15.56 -10.30
CA LEU A 101 -7.56 -16.27 -9.82
C LEU A 101 -6.83 -16.86 -11.03
N ALA A 102 -5.49 -16.81 -10.99
CA ALA A 102 -4.64 -17.33 -12.05
C ALA A 102 -3.71 -18.43 -11.52
N PRO A 103 -4.25 -19.58 -11.06
CA PRO A 103 -3.44 -20.67 -10.56
C PRO A 103 -2.60 -21.29 -11.67
N TYR A 104 -1.44 -21.82 -11.32
CA TYR A 104 -0.53 -22.48 -12.25
C TYR A 104 0.15 -23.69 -11.60
N ASP A 105 0.80 -24.53 -12.41
CA ASP A 105 1.58 -25.66 -11.92
C ASP A 105 2.90 -25.14 -11.35
N TRP A 106 2.89 -24.87 -10.04
CA TRP A 106 4.03 -24.28 -9.33
C TRP A 106 5.25 -25.19 -9.25
N ARG A 107 5.18 -26.43 -9.75
CA ARG A 107 6.36 -27.29 -9.90
C ARG A 107 7.22 -26.85 -11.10
N LYS A 108 6.61 -26.24 -12.11
CA LYS A 108 7.22 -25.91 -13.41
C LYS A 108 7.98 -24.59 -13.38
N GLY A 109 8.94 -24.44 -14.29
CA GLY A 109 9.62 -23.17 -14.55
C GLY A 109 8.95 -22.35 -15.67
N PRO A 110 9.26 -21.05 -15.80
CA PRO A 110 8.63 -20.18 -16.80
C PRO A 110 8.88 -20.59 -18.26
N HIS A 111 9.95 -21.35 -18.52
CA HIS A 111 10.33 -21.84 -19.85
C HIS A 111 9.43 -22.95 -20.40
N GLU A 112 8.59 -23.57 -19.57
CA GLU A 112 7.81 -24.77 -19.94
C GLU A 112 6.31 -24.66 -19.59
N ILE A 113 5.80 -23.43 -19.42
CA ILE A 113 4.40 -23.18 -19.01
C ILE A 113 3.63 -22.29 -20.00
N ASN A 114 3.93 -22.40 -21.30
CA ASN A 114 3.37 -21.51 -22.34
C ASN A 114 1.84 -21.40 -22.35
N GLU A 115 1.13 -22.52 -22.12
CA GLU A 115 -0.34 -22.52 -22.05
C GLU A 115 -0.87 -21.61 -20.93
N TYR A 116 -0.17 -21.53 -19.79
CA TYR A 116 -0.54 -20.62 -18.71
C TYR A 116 -0.39 -19.15 -19.12
N TRP A 117 0.63 -18.78 -19.90
CA TRP A 117 0.82 -17.41 -20.36
C TRP A 117 -0.33 -16.95 -21.26
N ASP A 118 -0.77 -17.82 -22.17
CA ASP A 118 -1.91 -17.56 -23.05
C ASP A 118 -3.21 -17.42 -22.24
N HIS A 119 -3.44 -18.33 -21.28
CA HIS A 119 -4.61 -18.27 -20.39
C HIS A 119 -4.60 -17.02 -19.50
N LEU A 120 -3.46 -16.64 -18.93
CA LEU A 120 -3.33 -15.43 -18.11
C LEU A 120 -3.61 -14.17 -18.94
N ARG A 121 -3.09 -14.10 -20.17
CA ARG A 121 -3.39 -13.00 -21.10
C ARG A 121 -4.88 -12.90 -21.38
N GLN A 122 -5.53 -14.03 -21.71
CA GLN A 122 -6.98 -14.06 -21.95
C GLN A 122 -7.78 -13.69 -20.71
N LEU A 123 -7.37 -14.16 -19.53
CA LEU A 123 -8.02 -13.85 -18.26
C LEU A 123 -8.00 -12.34 -18.00
N VAL A 124 -6.84 -11.69 -18.17
CA VAL A 124 -6.70 -10.23 -18.04
C VAL A 124 -7.65 -9.50 -19.00
N VAL A 125 -7.63 -9.86 -20.28
CA VAL A 125 -8.46 -9.21 -21.31
C VAL A 125 -9.96 -9.41 -21.04
N ASN A 126 -10.38 -10.62 -20.68
CA ASN A 126 -11.78 -10.90 -20.37
C ASN A 126 -12.23 -10.14 -19.12
N THR A 127 -11.40 -10.10 -18.08
CA THR A 127 -11.69 -9.37 -16.84
C THR A 127 -11.87 -7.88 -17.11
N TYR A 128 -11.03 -7.30 -17.96
CA TYR A 128 -11.15 -5.90 -18.38
C TYR A 128 -12.53 -5.60 -18.99
N TYR A 129 -12.96 -6.39 -19.98
CA TYR A 129 -14.25 -6.18 -20.65
C TYR A 129 -15.45 -6.51 -19.74
N GLU A 130 -15.36 -7.54 -18.91
CA GLU A 130 -16.39 -7.92 -17.93
C GLU A 130 -16.57 -6.86 -16.83
N ASN A 131 -15.54 -6.05 -16.56
CA ASN A 131 -15.56 -4.97 -15.56
C ASN A 131 -15.58 -3.58 -16.22
N ASN A 132 -16.41 -3.39 -17.25
CA ASN A 132 -16.63 -2.08 -17.89
C ASN A 132 -15.36 -1.39 -18.40
N ASN A 133 -14.44 -2.14 -19.00
CA ASN A 133 -13.16 -1.62 -19.50
C ASN A 133 -12.26 -1.07 -18.39
N THR A 134 -12.35 -1.63 -17.18
CA THR A 134 -11.47 -1.26 -16.06
C THR A 134 -10.18 -2.07 -16.12
N ARG A 135 -9.03 -1.39 -16.04
CA ARG A 135 -7.71 -2.03 -16.02
C ARG A 135 -7.56 -2.97 -14.81
N VAL A 136 -6.78 -4.03 -14.99
CA VAL A 136 -6.63 -5.12 -14.03
C VAL A 136 -5.37 -4.89 -13.19
N SER A 137 -5.51 -4.95 -11.86
CA SER A 137 -4.35 -5.00 -10.95
C SER A 137 -3.92 -6.45 -10.73
N LEU A 138 -2.62 -6.73 -10.90
CA LEU A 138 -2.04 -8.04 -10.64
C LEU A 138 -1.56 -8.11 -9.18
N ILE A 139 -2.29 -8.83 -8.32
CA ILE A 139 -1.89 -9.08 -6.94
C ILE A 139 -1.20 -10.43 -6.86
N VAL A 140 0.06 -10.43 -6.44
CA VAL A 140 0.90 -11.63 -6.43
C VAL A 140 1.61 -11.79 -5.10
N HIS A 141 1.92 -13.04 -4.75
CA HIS A 141 2.66 -13.37 -3.53
C HIS A 141 3.86 -14.28 -3.83
N SER A 142 5.00 -14.03 -3.18
CA SER A 142 6.19 -14.89 -3.25
C SER A 142 6.67 -15.10 -4.70
N MET A 143 6.78 -16.35 -5.16
CA MET A 143 7.11 -16.71 -6.55
C MET A 143 6.12 -16.15 -7.58
N GLY A 144 4.90 -15.79 -7.16
CA GLY A 144 3.97 -15.04 -8.01
C GLY A 144 4.55 -13.72 -8.52
N GLY A 145 5.44 -13.06 -7.76
CA GLY A 145 6.17 -11.86 -8.17
C GLY A 145 6.99 -12.08 -9.43
N PRO A 146 8.01 -12.97 -9.40
CA PRO A 146 8.74 -13.41 -10.59
C PRO A 146 7.85 -13.89 -11.74
N MET A 147 6.73 -14.60 -11.46
CA MET A 147 5.79 -15.06 -12.49
C MET A 147 5.09 -13.90 -13.21
N ALA A 148 4.58 -12.92 -12.47
CA ALA A 148 3.97 -11.73 -13.06
C ALA A 148 5.00 -10.89 -13.83
N LEU A 149 6.22 -10.77 -13.32
CA LEU A 149 7.30 -10.08 -14.04
C LEU A 149 7.60 -10.77 -15.38
N ALA A 150 7.77 -12.09 -15.38
CA ALA A 150 7.99 -12.88 -16.59
C ALA A 150 6.81 -12.76 -17.59
N PHE A 151 5.57 -12.70 -17.11
CA PHE A 151 4.40 -12.45 -17.95
C PHE A 151 4.45 -11.04 -18.58
N LEU A 152 4.74 -10.00 -17.78
CA LEU A 152 4.77 -8.61 -18.23
C LEU A 152 5.90 -8.34 -19.24
N HIS A 153 7.06 -9.00 -19.10
CA HIS A 153 8.15 -8.93 -20.09
C HIS A 153 7.77 -9.52 -21.45
N GLN A 154 6.81 -10.45 -21.48
CA GLN A 154 6.29 -11.03 -22.73
C GLN A 154 5.20 -10.17 -23.38
N GLN A 155 4.69 -9.13 -22.69
CA GLN A 155 3.65 -8.26 -23.24
C GLN A 155 4.24 -6.97 -23.82
N PRO A 156 3.75 -6.50 -25.00
CA PRO A 156 4.13 -5.19 -25.51
C PRO A 156 3.61 -4.08 -24.59
N GLN A 157 4.31 -2.92 -24.56
CA GLN A 157 3.91 -1.79 -23.70
C GLN A 157 2.46 -1.36 -23.92
N VAL A 158 1.98 -1.35 -25.17
CA VAL A 158 0.58 -1.00 -25.47
C VAL A 158 -0.43 -1.92 -24.80
N PHE A 159 -0.10 -3.22 -24.60
CA PHE A 159 -0.97 -4.14 -23.87
C PHE A 159 -1.01 -3.77 -22.39
N LYS A 160 0.16 -3.48 -21.80
CA LYS A 160 0.28 -3.09 -20.39
C LYS A 160 -0.49 -1.80 -20.11
N ASP A 161 -0.30 -0.78 -20.96
CA ASP A 161 -0.98 0.52 -20.83
C ASP A 161 -2.51 0.38 -20.94
N THR A 162 -2.99 -0.55 -21.78
CA THR A 162 -4.43 -0.77 -22.03
C THR A 162 -5.08 -1.60 -20.93
N TYR A 163 -4.43 -2.66 -20.45
CA TYR A 163 -5.10 -3.69 -19.65
C TYR A 163 -4.62 -3.80 -18.21
N ILE A 164 -3.42 -3.30 -17.88
CA ILE A 164 -2.82 -3.46 -16.55
C ILE A 164 -2.86 -2.12 -15.83
N GLU A 165 -3.45 -2.13 -14.63
CA GLU A 165 -3.45 -0.96 -13.74
C GLU A 165 -2.12 -0.91 -12.98
N SER A 166 -1.81 -1.99 -12.26
CA SER A 166 -0.64 -2.06 -11.39
C SER A 166 -0.20 -3.51 -11.14
N LEU A 167 1.04 -3.66 -10.66
CA LEU A 167 1.57 -4.88 -10.06
C LEU A 167 1.71 -4.67 -8.54
N ILE A 168 0.90 -5.38 -7.75
CA ILE A 168 0.96 -5.38 -6.30
C ILE A 168 1.64 -6.68 -5.86
N SER A 169 2.91 -6.59 -5.50
CA SER A 169 3.74 -7.73 -5.14
C SER A 169 3.92 -7.83 -3.63
N LEU A 170 3.44 -8.93 -3.05
CA LEU A 170 3.55 -9.29 -1.64
C LEU A 170 4.71 -10.28 -1.45
N SER A 171 5.80 -9.84 -0.81
CA SER A 171 7.02 -10.63 -0.61
C SER A 171 7.57 -11.27 -1.88
N GLY A 172 7.63 -10.50 -2.97
CA GLY A 172 8.11 -10.98 -4.27
C GLY A 172 9.54 -11.51 -4.19
N ALA A 173 9.73 -12.81 -4.46
CA ALA A 173 11.04 -13.49 -4.37
C ALA A 173 11.90 -13.25 -5.61
N TYR A 174 12.09 -11.99 -5.99
CA TYR A 174 12.72 -11.58 -7.26
C TYR A 174 14.15 -12.07 -7.42
N GLY A 175 14.98 -11.93 -6.38
CA GLY A 175 16.37 -12.37 -6.39
C GLY A 175 16.55 -13.86 -6.09
N GLY A 176 15.48 -14.58 -5.75
CA GLY A 176 15.52 -15.92 -5.17
C GLY A 176 15.57 -15.92 -3.63
N SER A 177 15.82 -17.09 -3.03
CA SER A 177 15.96 -17.29 -1.59
C SER A 177 16.99 -18.37 -1.30
N THR A 178 17.77 -18.19 -0.24
CA THR A 178 18.72 -19.21 0.26
C THR A 178 17.99 -20.47 0.73
N LEU A 179 16.71 -20.37 1.10
CA LEU A 179 15.86 -21.51 1.44
C LEU A 179 15.75 -22.49 0.26
N ALA A 180 15.73 -22.01 -0.98
CA ALA A 180 15.69 -22.89 -2.15
C ALA A 180 16.95 -23.76 -2.27
N VAL A 181 18.12 -23.20 -1.92
CA VAL A 181 19.39 -23.94 -1.84
C VAL A 181 19.34 -24.97 -0.72
N SER A 182 18.79 -24.60 0.44
CA SER A 182 18.60 -25.53 1.54
C SER A 182 17.67 -26.69 1.19
N VAL A 183 16.56 -26.42 0.51
CA VAL A 183 15.64 -27.45 -0.01
C VAL A 183 16.34 -28.37 -0.99
N PHE A 184 17.22 -27.86 -1.85
CA PHE A 184 18.00 -28.69 -2.78
C PHE A 184 18.94 -29.67 -2.06
N ILE A 185 19.57 -29.25 -0.96
CA ILE A 185 20.52 -30.07 -0.20
C ILE A 185 19.83 -31.02 0.78
N GLU A 186 18.98 -30.47 1.65
CA GLU A 186 18.37 -31.18 2.78
C GLU A 186 17.00 -31.77 2.47
N GLY A 187 16.42 -31.38 1.33
CA GLY A 187 15.09 -31.77 0.90
C GLY A 187 13.94 -30.99 1.54
N ILE A 188 12.77 -31.10 0.90
CA ILE A 188 11.59 -30.31 1.26
C ILE A 188 10.91 -30.82 2.53
N VAL A 189 11.02 -32.11 2.84
CA VAL A 189 10.38 -32.74 4.01
C VAL A 189 10.92 -32.14 5.32
N THR A 190 12.24 -31.92 5.40
CA THR A 190 12.89 -31.27 6.56
C THR A 190 12.31 -29.88 6.83
N HIS A 191 12.03 -29.12 5.77
CA HIS A 191 11.52 -27.76 5.86
C HIS A 191 10.01 -27.73 6.13
N MET A 192 9.23 -28.62 5.51
CA MET A 192 7.81 -28.75 5.82
C MET A 192 7.57 -29.09 7.29
N LEU A 193 8.43 -29.91 7.92
CA LEU A 193 8.32 -30.21 9.36
C LEU A 193 8.56 -28.98 10.25
N LYS A 194 9.42 -28.05 9.83
CA LYS A 194 9.64 -26.77 10.53
C LYS A 194 8.46 -25.81 10.32
N LEU A 195 7.96 -25.71 9.09
CA LEU A 195 6.86 -24.82 8.71
C LEU A 195 5.49 -25.27 9.28
N LEU A 196 5.31 -26.58 9.50
CA LEU A 196 4.06 -27.16 10.00
C LEU A 196 4.05 -27.40 11.52
N GLN A 197 5.07 -26.94 12.27
CA GLN A 197 5.07 -27.04 13.74
C GLN A 197 3.88 -26.30 14.39
N ASP A 198 3.37 -25.25 13.74
CA ASP A 198 2.24 -24.45 14.22
C ASP A 198 0.89 -24.87 13.59
N TYR A 199 0.87 -25.82 12.66
CA TYR A 199 -0.34 -26.34 12.00
C TYR A 199 -0.72 -27.73 12.52
N GLN A 200 -2.02 -28.01 12.55
CA GLN A 200 -2.51 -29.37 12.80
C GLN A 200 -1.82 -30.36 11.85
N PRO A 201 -1.40 -31.55 12.32
CA PRO A 201 -0.64 -32.47 11.51
C PRO A 201 -1.45 -32.84 10.25
N VAL A 202 -0.82 -32.64 9.08
CA VAL A 202 -1.42 -32.89 7.75
C VAL A 202 -1.82 -34.36 7.56
N CYS A 203 -1.37 -35.26 8.45
CA CYS A 203 -1.78 -36.65 8.52
C CYS A 203 -2.10 -37.03 9.98
N SER A 204 -3.06 -37.93 10.21
CA SER A 204 -3.33 -38.48 11.55
C SER A 204 -2.05 -38.86 12.34
N LEU A 205 -2.03 -38.60 13.66
CA LEU A 205 -0.85 -38.76 14.54
C LEU A 205 -0.08 -40.09 14.39
N VAL A 206 -0.79 -41.20 14.11
CA VAL A 206 -0.19 -42.54 13.96
C VAL A 206 0.52 -42.73 12.62
N HIS A 207 -0.04 -42.19 11.54
CA HIS A 207 0.62 -42.17 10.21
C HIS A 207 1.75 -41.14 10.16
N TRP A 208 1.61 -40.02 10.87
CA TRP A 208 2.60 -38.96 10.91
C TRP A 208 3.98 -39.46 11.36
N VAL A 209 4.09 -40.14 12.51
CA VAL A 209 5.41 -40.61 13.01
C VAL A 209 6.06 -41.62 12.06
N THR A 210 5.29 -42.56 11.52
CA THR A 210 5.84 -43.65 10.69
C THR A 210 6.15 -43.23 9.26
N ASP A 211 5.30 -42.42 8.63
CA ASP A 211 5.52 -41.94 7.26
C ASP A 211 6.53 -40.79 7.22
N VAL A 212 6.58 -39.90 8.23
CA VAL A 212 7.61 -38.84 8.34
C VAL A 212 8.98 -39.43 8.57
N THR A 213 9.12 -40.40 9.46
CA THR A 213 10.42 -41.07 9.67
C THR A 213 10.89 -41.72 8.36
N LYS A 214 10.00 -42.42 7.63
CA LYS A 214 10.35 -42.98 6.31
C LYS A 214 10.70 -41.91 5.28
N ALA A 215 9.98 -40.80 5.24
CA ALA A 215 10.24 -39.71 4.30
C ALA A 215 11.57 -38.99 4.58
N LEU A 216 11.96 -38.85 5.86
CA LEU A 216 13.25 -38.30 6.27
C LEU A 216 14.43 -39.20 5.88
N PHE A 217 14.24 -40.51 5.84
CA PHE A 217 15.30 -41.48 5.51
C PHE A 217 15.21 -42.04 4.08
N ASN A 218 14.24 -41.62 3.27
CA ASN A 218 14.13 -41.99 1.87
C ASN A 218 14.45 -40.79 0.96
N PRO A 219 15.65 -40.74 0.36
CA PRO A 219 16.07 -39.63 -0.49
C PRO A 219 15.11 -39.33 -1.65
N SER A 220 14.43 -40.35 -2.18
CA SER A 220 13.45 -40.18 -3.26
C SER A 220 12.18 -39.46 -2.81
N ILE A 221 11.84 -39.50 -1.52
CA ILE A 221 10.71 -38.76 -0.96
C ILE A 221 11.19 -37.38 -0.51
N GLN A 222 12.32 -37.35 0.21
CA GLN A 222 12.93 -36.15 0.76
C GLN A 222 13.25 -35.10 -0.33
N GLN A 223 13.73 -35.55 -1.49
CA GLN A 223 14.21 -34.71 -2.58
C GLN A 223 13.21 -34.62 -3.77
N VAL A 224 11.92 -34.91 -3.55
CA VAL A 224 10.92 -34.76 -4.64
C VAL A 224 10.94 -33.35 -5.24
N ALA A 225 11.18 -32.32 -4.40
CA ALA A 225 11.30 -30.94 -4.83
C ALA A 225 12.48 -30.68 -5.78
N ASN A 226 13.53 -31.50 -5.75
CA ASN A 226 14.65 -31.37 -6.70
C ASN A 226 14.24 -31.69 -8.14
N SER A 227 13.08 -32.33 -8.34
CA SER A 227 12.51 -32.50 -9.68
C SER A 227 11.79 -31.26 -10.21
N PHE A 228 11.56 -30.24 -9.38
CA PHE A 228 10.75 -29.07 -9.73
C PHE A 228 11.64 -27.94 -10.25
N PRO A 229 11.49 -27.51 -11.52
CA PRO A 229 12.31 -26.41 -12.04
C PRO A 229 12.11 -25.08 -11.30
N SER A 230 10.96 -24.89 -10.64
CA SER A 230 10.70 -23.72 -9.81
C SER A 230 11.65 -23.57 -8.62
N VAL A 231 12.18 -24.66 -8.06
CA VAL A 231 13.17 -24.61 -6.98
C VAL A 231 14.43 -23.89 -7.45
N TYR A 232 14.95 -24.27 -8.62
CA TYR A 232 16.15 -23.66 -9.19
C TYR A 232 15.91 -22.24 -9.69
N TRP A 233 14.67 -21.93 -10.08
CA TRP A 233 14.29 -20.57 -10.42
C TRP A 233 14.36 -19.67 -9.18
N LEU A 234 14.01 -20.18 -8.01
CA LEU A 234 14.14 -19.44 -6.75
C LEU A 234 15.54 -19.51 -6.11
N PHE A 235 16.58 -20.00 -6.81
CA PHE A 235 17.95 -19.90 -6.28
C PHE A 235 18.41 -18.43 -6.21
N PRO A 236 19.26 -18.08 -5.21
CA PRO A 236 19.92 -16.78 -5.16
C PRO A 236 20.55 -16.42 -6.50
N SER A 237 20.42 -15.16 -6.90
CA SER A 237 20.85 -14.68 -8.21
C SER A 237 21.64 -13.37 -8.10
N PRO A 238 22.43 -13.02 -9.14
CA PRO A 238 23.32 -11.86 -9.09
C PRO A 238 22.61 -10.50 -9.04
N ILE A 239 21.28 -10.47 -9.16
CA ILE A 239 20.51 -9.22 -9.05
C ILE A 239 20.37 -8.76 -7.59
N ALA A 240 20.55 -9.68 -6.64
CA ALA A 240 20.40 -9.43 -5.20
C ALA A 240 21.57 -9.94 -4.34
N TRP A 241 22.41 -10.84 -4.86
CA TRP A 241 23.58 -11.39 -4.17
C TRP A 241 24.88 -11.10 -4.90
N GLU A 242 25.94 -10.82 -4.15
CA GLU A 242 27.29 -10.78 -4.69
C GLU A 242 27.77 -12.17 -5.07
N LYS A 243 28.55 -12.28 -6.15
CA LYS A 243 29.08 -13.58 -6.61
C LYS A 243 29.97 -14.28 -5.58
N SER A 244 30.55 -13.52 -4.65
CA SER A 244 31.44 -14.03 -3.60
C SER A 244 30.70 -14.48 -2.34
N GLU A 245 29.40 -14.18 -2.19
CA GLU A 245 28.63 -14.54 -1.01
C GLU A 245 28.50 -16.06 -0.88
N VAL A 246 28.94 -16.57 0.27
CA VAL A 246 28.94 -18.01 0.57
C VAL A 246 27.53 -18.44 0.95
N LEU A 247 26.96 -19.35 0.16
CA LEU A 247 25.64 -19.93 0.41
C LEU A 247 25.76 -21.22 1.24
N ILE A 248 26.83 -21.99 1.01
CA ILE A 248 27.13 -23.21 1.76
C ILE A 248 28.61 -23.24 2.11
N GLN A 249 28.91 -23.36 3.40
CA GLN A 249 30.24 -23.62 3.92
C GLN A 249 30.35 -25.10 4.29
N THR A 250 31.45 -25.74 3.89
CA THR A 250 31.76 -27.14 4.23
C THR A 250 33.19 -27.25 4.75
N PRO A 251 33.60 -28.36 5.38
CA PRO A 251 34.96 -28.51 5.91
C PRO A 251 36.06 -28.44 4.83
N SER A 252 35.71 -28.78 3.58
CA SER A 252 36.66 -28.83 2.47
C SER A 252 36.53 -27.67 1.48
N LYS A 253 35.37 -27.01 1.41
CA LYS A 253 35.09 -25.99 0.38
C LYS A 253 33.90 -25.09 0.73
N ASN A 254 33.98 -23.83 0.30
CA ASN A 254 32.85 -22.90 0.29
C ASN A 254 32.22 -22.84 -1.10
N TYR A 255 30.89 -22.93 -1.15
CA TYR A 255 30.09 -22.75 -2.35
C TYR A 255 29.37 -21.41 -2.27
N SER A 256 29.76 -20.49 -3.15
CA SER A 256 29.14 -19.20 -3.39
C SER A 256 28.31 -19.23 -4.68
N LEU A 257 27.60 -18.14 -4.96
CA LEU A 257 26.90 -17.98 -6.23
C LEU A 257 27.85 -18.10 -7.44
N GLY A 258 29.07 -17.58 -7.32
CA GLY A 258 30.08 -17.59 -8.39
C GLY A 258 30.61 -18.98 -8.76
N ASN A 259 30.54 -19.95 -7.85
CA ASN A 259 31.01 -21.31 -8.09
C ASN A 259 29.94 -22.39 -7.83
N ILE A 260 28.67 -22.01 -7.85
CA ILE A 260 27.54 -22.91 -7.53
C ILE A 260 27.49 -24.14 -8.44
N HIS A 261 28.00 -24.08 -9.67
CA HIS A 261 28.10 -25.23 -10.58
C HIS A 261 28.97 -26.36 -9.99
N GLU A 262 30.00 -26.03 -9.22
CA GLU A 262 30.89 -27.01 -8.57
C GLU A 262 30.15 -27.81 -7.49
N LEU A 263 29.11 -27.21 -6.87
CA LEU A 263 28.25 -27.91 -5.91
C LEU A 263 27.46 -29.02 -6.59
N PHE A 264 26.84 -28.73 -7.73
CA PHE A 264 26.10 -29.73 -8.51
C PHE A 264 27.02 -30.87 -8.95
N GLN A 265 28.24 -30.56 -9.38
CA GLN A 265 29.24 -31.56 -9.75
C GLN A 265 29.65 -32.42 -8.56
N TYR A 266 29.95 -31.80 -7.41
CA TYR A 266 30.33 -32.51 -6.18
C TYR A 266 29.24 -33.48 -5.73
N LEU A 267 27.97 -33.08 -5.85
CA LEU A 267 26.82 -33.91 -5.48
C LEU A 267 26.38 -34.90 -6.58
N ASN A 268 27.04 -34.89 -7.74
CA ASN A 268 26.67 -35.67 -8.93
C ASN A 268 25.22 -35.42 -9.39
N ARG A 269 24.85 -34.14 -9.53
CA ARG A 269 23.49 -33.62 -9.82
C ARG A 269 23.39 -32.94 -11.19
N THR A 270 23.74 -33.68 -12.23
CA THR A 270 23.85 -33.15 -13.60
C THR A 270 22.49 -32.69 -14.15
N THR A 271 21.44 -33.49 -13.93
CA THR A 271 20.07 -33.18 -14.37
C THR A 271 19.55 -31.90 -13.72
N GLU A 272 19.78 -31.75 -12.41
CA GLU A 272 19.38 -30.58 -11.64
C GLU A 272 20.15 -29.32 -12.08
N TYR A 273 21.42 -29.47 -12.47
CA TYR A 273 22.18 -28.37 -13.05
C TYR A 273 21.64 -27.93 -14.42
N GLU A 274 21.25 -28.88 -15.28
CA GLU A 274 20.59 -28.56 -16.55
C GLU A 274 19.27 -27.83 -16.33
N LEU A 275 18.46 -28.24 -15.35
CA LEU A 275 17.24 -27.52 -14.94
C LEU A 275 17.55 -26.09 -14.48
N TYR A 276 18.56 -25.91 -13.63
CA TYR A 276 19.04 -24.59 -13.19
C TYR A 276 19.42 -23.70 -14.38
N GLN A 277 20.13 -24.25 -15.37
CA GLN A 277 20.51 -23.52 -16.59
C GLN A 277 19.29 -23.09 -17.43
N LYS A 278 18.21 -23.89 -17.48
CA LYS A 278 17.00 -23.55 -18.27
C LYS A 278 16.22 -22.38 -17.69
N VAL A 279 16.22 -22.21 -16.36
CA VAL A 279 15.50 -21.12 -15.69
C VAL A 279 16.36 -19.87 -15.47
N LEU A 280 17.69 -20.01 -15.52
CA LEU A 280 18.62 -18.90 -15.28
C LEU A 280 18.36 -17.63 -16.13
N PRO A 281 18.02 -17.69 -17.42
CA PRO A 281 17.71 -16.49 -18.20
C PRO A 281 16.55 -15.66 -17.62
N TYR A 282 15.57 -16.32 -16.99
CA TYR A 282 14.42 -15.66 -16.36
C TYR A 282 14.78 -15.05 -15.00
N ASN A 283 15.77 -15.61 -14.31
CA ASN A 283 16.34 -15.01 -13.09
C ASN A 283 17.17 -13.75 -13.38
N LEU A 284 17.85 -13.73 -14.52
CA LEU A 284 18.73 -12.62 -14.88
C LEU A 284 18.00 -11.48 -15.57
N ASN A 285 16.83 -11.74 -16.17
CA ASN A 285 16.03 -10.68 -16.78
C ASN A 285 15.21 -9.94 -15.73
N PHE A 286 15.75 -8.83 -15.21
CA PHE A 286 15.15 -8.03 -14.15
C PHE A 286 14.83 -6.59 -14.57
N SER A 287 14.61 -6.34 -15.87
CA SER A 287 14.17 -5.01 -16.33
C SER A 287 12.83 -4.64 -15.70
N ALA A 288 12.61 -3.34 -15.46
CA ALA A 288 11.37 -2.85 -14.89
C ALA A 288 10.11 -3.31 -15.67
N PRO A 289 9.00 -3.61 -14.99
CA PRO A 289 7.81 -4.18 -15.62
C PRO A 289 7.08 -3.18 -16.53
N GLY A 290 7.32 -1.88 -16.41
CA GLY A 290 6.68 -0.84 -17.22
C GLY A 290 5.20 -0.70 -16.93
N VAL A 291 4.81 -0.87 -15.67
CA VAL A 291 3.49 -0.58 -15.08
C VAL A 291 3.73 0.02 -13.69
N GLU A 292 2.71 0.59 -13.07
CA GLU A 292 2.81 0.99 -11.67
C GLU A 292 3.10 -0.23 -10.77
N VAL A 293 4.02 -0.09 -9.81
CA VAL A 293 4.44 -1.19 -8.93
C VAL A 293 4.26 -0.82 -7.47
N TYR A 294 3.65 -1.71 -6.70
CA TYR A 294 3.65 -1.72 -5.24
C TYR A 294 4.49 -2.90 -4.76
N CYS A 295 5.71 -2.64 -4.31
CA CYS A 295 6.61 -3.63 -3.75
C CYS A 295 6.48 -3.68 -2.22
N LEU A 296 5.74 -4.68 -1.74
CA LEU A 296 5.35 -4.84 -0.35
C LEU A 296 6.03 -6.07 0.21
N TYR A 297 6.70 -5.97 1.36
CA TYR A 297 7.42 -7.12 1.92
C TYR A 297 7.53 -7.06 3.44
N GLY A 298 7.64 -8.24 4.05
CA GLY A 298 7.96 -8.37 5.48
C GLY A 298 9.44 -8.07 5.76
N GLN A 299 9.72 -7.46 6.91
CA GLN A 299 11.08 -7.18 7.38
C GLN A 299 11.20 -7.47 8.88
N ASN A 300 12.43 -7.69 9.36
CA ASN A 300 12.77 -8.00 10.74
C ASN A 300 12.24 -9.37 11.21
N VAL A 301 12.19 -10.32 10.28
CA VAL A 301 11.90 -11.73 10.58
C VAL A 301 13.09 -12.57 10.16
N THR A 302 13.57 -13.40 11.08
CA THR A 302 14.79 -14.20 10.88
C THR A 302 14.66 -15.15 9.70
N SER A 303 15.41 -14.89 8.64
CA SER A 303 15.48 -15.70 7.41
C SER A 303 16.81 -16.46 7.32
N LEU A 304 16.79 -17.66 6.74
CA LEU A 304 18.02 -18.39 6.42
C LEU A 304 18.92 -17.54 5.50
N SER A 305 20.23 -17.51 5.74
CA SER A 305 21.22 -16.80 4.91
C SER A 305 22.24 -17.75 4.31
N SER A 306 22.74 -18.72 5.07
CA SER A 306 23.65 -19.74 4.58
C SER A 306 23.63 -20.99 5.45
N LEU A 307 24.18 -22.09 4.93
CA LEU A 307 24.34 -23.35 5.65
C LEU A 307 25.83 -23.60 5.96
N GLU A 308 26.15 -23.90 7.23
CA GLU A 308 27.50 -24.25 7.67
C GLU A 308 27.58 -25.71 8.11
N TYR A 309 28.30 -26.54 7.35
CA TYR A 309 28.60 -27.93 7.72
C TYR A 309 29.97 -28.01 8.39
N THR A 310 30.01 -28.55 9.60
CA THR A 310 31.25 -28.58 10.42
C THR A 310 32.00 -29.91 10.35
N ASP A 311 31.35 -31.00 9.94
CA ASP A 311 31.92 -32.34 9.96
C ASP A 311 31.87 -33.06 8.59
N LYS A 312 30.67 -33.29 8.05
CA LYS A 312 30.45 -34.05 6.82
C LYS A 312 29.38 -33.36 5.98
N PHE A 313 29.65 -33.21 4.69
CA PHE A 313 28.69 -32.65 3.74
C PHE A 313 28.31 -33.70 2.69
N PRO A 314 27.01 -33.90 2.36
CA PRO A 314 25.83 -33.15 2.81
C PRO A 314 25.05 -33.74 4.00
N LEU A 315 25.54 -34.82 4.63
CA LEU A 315 24.77 -35.61 5.62
C LEU A 315 25.14 -35.35 7.10
N GLY A 316 26.01 -34.38 7.38
CA GLY A 316 26.51 -34.09 8.72
C GLY A 316 25.73 -32.99 9.43
N LYS A 317 26.27 -32.51 10.56
CA LYS A 317 25.64 -31.45 11.34
C LYS A 317 25.74 -30.12 10.59
N VAL A 318 24.56 -29.55 10.34
CA VAL A 318 24.39 -28.24 9.73
C VAL A 318 24.05 -27.20 10.80
N LYS A 319 24.69 -26.05 10.71
CA LYS A 319 24.32 -24.83 11.43
C LYS A 319 23.72 -23.87 10.41
N GLU A 320 22.49 -23.44 10.66
CA GLU A 320 21.83 -22.39 9.89
C GLU A 320 22.37 -21.04 10.33
N VAL A 321 22.90 -20.27 9.39
CA VAL A 321 23.23 -18.86 9.59
C VAL A 321 22.03 -18.07 9.12
N THR A 322 21.56 -17.15 9.95
CA THR A 322 20.35 -16.38 9.67
C THR A 322 20.67 -14.89 9.51
N GLY A 323 19.75 -14.19 8.86
CA GLY A 323 19.80 -12.75 8.60
C GLY A 323 18.39 -12.18 8.51
N ASP A 324 18.30 -10.91 8.11
CA ASP A 324 17.02 -10.22 7.97
C ASP A 324 16.23 -10.68 6.73
N GLY A 325 14.91 -10.60 6.81
CA GLY A 325 13.96 -10.97 5.78
C GLY A 325 12.54 -11.10 6.34
N ASP A 326 11.73 -11.96 5.71
CA ASP A 326 10.36 -12.25 6.14
C ASP A 326 10.18 -13.67 6.73
N GLY A 327 11.28 -14.34 7.07
CA GLY A 327 11.29 -15.74 7.55
C GLY A 327 11.39 -16.79 6.46
N THR A 328 11.31 -16.41 5.18
CA THR A 328 11.47 -17.31 4.02
C THR A 328 12.40 -16.72 2.98
N VAL A 329 12.17 -15.46 2.61
CA VAL A 329 12.95 -14.72 1.63
C VAL A 329 13.87 -13.75 2.37
N ASN A 330 15.09 -13.63 1.87
CA ASN A 330 16.09 -12.70 2.40
C ASN A 330 15.73 -11.26 2.06
N LEU A 331 16.06 -10.33 2.95
CA LEU A 331 15.75 -8.91 2.76
C LEU A 331 16.34 -8.34 1.46
N ASN A 332 17.56 -8.71 1.10
CA ASN A 332 18.20 -8.25 -0.15
C ASN A 332 17.39 -8.65 -1.40
N SER A 333 16.78 -9.84 -1.41
CA SER A 333 15.89 -10.29 -2.48
C SER A 333 14.56 -9.54 -2.48
N LEU A 334 13.94 -9.38 -1.31
CA LEU A 334 12.68 -8.64 -1.15
C LEU A 334 12.80 -7.20 -1.62
N GLN A 335 13.95 -6.57 -1.37
CA GLN A 335 14.23 -5.17 -1.73
C GLN A 335 14.72 -4.99 -3.17
N THR A 336 14.96 -6.06 -3.94
CA THR A 336 15.49 -5.94 -5.31
C THR A 336 14.64 -5.05 -6.21
N CYS A 337 13.31 -5.10 -6.03
CA CYS A 337 12.34 -4.28 -6.76
C CYS A 337 12.63 -2.77 -6.68
N LYS A 338 13.31 -2.27 -5.63
CA LYS A 338 13.73 -0.86 -5.49
C LYS A 338 14.47 -0.32 -6.69
N GLN A 339 15.21 -1.20 -7.39
CA GLN A 339 15.96 -0.83 -8.58
C GLN A 339 15.05 -0.24 -9.66
N TRP A 340 13.79 -0.67 -9.72
CA TRP A 340 12.82 -0.20 -10.71
C TRP A 340 12.42 1.25 -10.54
N LYS A 341 12.56 1.84 -9.34
CA LYS A 341 12.31 3.27 -9.11
C LYS A 341 13.04 4.16 -10.12
N SER A 342 14.25 3.77 -10.53
CA SER A 342 15.08 4.52 -11.48
C SER A 342 15.02 4.00 -12.92
N GLN A 343 14.39 2.85 -13.17
CA GLN A 343 14.42 2.16 -14.47
C GLN A 343 13.14 2.36 -15.29
N GLN A 344 12.06 2.88 -14.70
CA GLN A 344 10.80 3.14 -15.39
C GLN A 344 10.28 4.54 -15.08
N LYS A 345 9.37 5.01 -15.94
CA LYS A 345 8.62 6.26 -15.75
C LYS A 345 7.35 6.05 -14.91
N GLU A 346 6.82 4.83 -14.92
CA GLU A 346 5.62 4.50 -14.18
C GLU A 346 5.89 4.52 -12.68
N PRO A 347 4.92 4.92 -11.85
CA PRO A 347 5.13 5.08 -10.41
C PRO A 347 5.62 3.78 -9.74
N PHE A 348 6.49 3.94 -8.75
CA PHE A 348 7.04 2.83 -7.97
C PHE A 348 6.93 3.12 -6.48
N HIS A 349 6.40 2.14 -5.75
CA HIS A 349 6.02 2.26 -4.36
C HIS A 349 6.58 1.12 -3.58
N GLU A 350 6.99 1.41 -2.35
CA GLU A 350 7.65 0.45 -1.50
C GLU A 350 7.16 0.59 -0.08
N LEU A 351 6.85 -0.54 0.55
CA LEU A 351 6.55 -0.55 1.97
C LEU A 351 7.05 -1.84 2.62
N ALA A 352 7.87 -1.67 3.66
CA ALA A 352 8.31 -2.74 4.54
C ALA A 352 7.36 -2.87 5.73
N PHE A 353 6.86 -4.07 5.98
CA PHE A 353 6.00 -4.39 7.11
C PHE A 353 6.82 -5.08 8.21
N MET A 354 7.07 -4.37 9.30
CA MET A 354 7.89 -4.85 10.40
C MET A 354 7.24 -6.03 11.12
N ASN A 355 8.00 -7.12 11.28
CA ASN A 355 7.61 -8.36 11.96
C ASN A 355 6.46 -9.14 11.28
N VAL A 356 6.09 -8.80 10.05
CA VAL A 356 5.16 -9.59 9.26
C VAL A 356 5.95 -10.68 8.52
N ASN A 357 5.67 -11.94 8.85
CA ASN A 357 6.33 -13.06 8.18
C ASN A 357 5.76 -13.31 6.78
N HIS A 358 6.46 -14.13 6.01
CA HIS A 358 6.18 -14.44 4.60
C HIS A 358 4.73 -14.87 4.35
N MET A 359 4.17 -15.72 5.22
CA MET A 359 2.83 -16.26 5.07
C MET A 359 1.75 -15.28 5.56
N ASN A 360 2.08 -14.45 6.55
CA ASN A 360 1.17 -13.46 7.09
C ASN A 360 0.93 -12.29 6.13
N MET A 361 1.74 -12.10 5.10
CA MET A 361 1.52 -11.06 4.08
C MET A 361 0.13 -11.11 3.41
N THR A 362 -0.57 -12.26 3.41
CA THR A 362 -1.91 -12.39 2.84
C THR A 362 -3.03 -12.31 3.88
N THR A 363 -2.71 -12.26 5.18
CA THR A 363 -3.68 -12.30 6.28
C THR A 363 -3.53 -11.16 7.30
N ASP A 364 -2.39 -10.47 7.29
CA ASP A 364 -2.13 -9.31 8.12
C ASP A 364 -3.04 -8.14 7.73
N GLU A 365 -3.66 -7.53 8.73
CA GLU A 365 -4.69 -6.49 8.51
C GLU A 365 -4.09 -5.21 7.97
N THR A 366 -2.87 -4.86 8.39
CA THR A 366 -2.17 -3.66 7.91
C THR A 366 -1.78 -3.80 6.45
N VAL A 367 -1.35 -5.00 6.04
CA VAL A 367 -1.03 -5.31 4.64
C VAL A 367 -2.30 -5.25 3.78
N ILE A 368 -3.38 -5.91 4.22
CA ILE A 368 -4.65 -5.91 3.49
C ILE A 368 -5.20 -4.49 3.35
N GLU A 369 -5.17 -3.69 4.42
CA GLU A 369 -5.60 -2.31 4.41
C GLU A 369 -4.78 -1.46 3.41
N TYR A 370 -3.47 -1.65 3.36
CA TYR A 370 -2.62 -0.95 2.40
C TYR A 370 -2.96 -1.36 0.95
N VAL A 371 -3.18 -2.66 0.68
CA VAL A 371 -3.57 -3.10 -0.67
C VAL A 371 -4.94 -2.55 -1.05
N LEU A 372 -5.92 -2.53 -0.14
CA LEU A 372 -7.22 -1.90 -0.37
C LEU A 372 -7.07 -0.42 -0.72
N LYS A 373 -6.22 0.31 0.01
CA LYS A 373 -5.90 1.70 -0.32
C LYS A 373 -5.34 1.76 -1.74
N ALA A 374 -4.31 0.96 -2.06
CA ALA A 374 -3.71 0.94 -3.40
C ALA A 374 -4.73 0.68 -4.52
N LEU A 375 -5.71 -0.22 -4.30
CA LEU A 375 -6.78 -0.52 -5.25
C LEU A 375 -7.83 0.59 -5.40
N HIS A 376 -8.01 1.44 -4.39
CA HIS A 376 -9.11 2.42 -4.35
C HIS A 376 -8.66 3.88 -4.37
N MET A 377 -7.37 4.16 -4.20
CA MET A 377 -6.85 5.54 -4.17
C MET A 377 -7.25 6.32 -5.43
N ASP A 378 -7.27 5.66 -6.59
CA ASP A 378 -7.65 6.32 -7.84
C ASP A 378 -9.11 6.80 -7.86
N ASN A 379 -10.02 6.14 -7.14
CA ASN A 379 -11.42 6.56 -7.04
C ASN A 379 -11.57 7.95 -6.39
N LEU A 380 -10.57 8.40 -5.64
CA LEU A 380 -10.57 9.75 -5.07
C LEU A 380 -10.16 10.81 -6.11
N ARG A 381 -9.58 10.43 -7.25
CA ARG A 381 -9.11 11.37 -8.29
C ARG A 381 -10.26 12.24 -8.79
N LEU A 382 -9.96 13.53 -8.92
CA LEU A 382 -10.83 14.51 -9.54
C LEU A 382 -10.37 14.79 -10.97
N PHE A 383 -11.31 15.03 -11.87
CA PHE A 383 -11.04 15.46 -13.24
C PHE A 383 -11.46 16.91 -13.40
N TYR A 384 -10.54 17.76 -13.83
CA TYR A 384 -10.83 19.17 -14.10
C TYR A 384 -11.46 19.36 -15.48
N ASP A 385 -12.55 20.13 -15.54
CA ASP A 385 -13.18 20.58 -16.77
C ASP A 385 -12.84 22.04 -17.04
N GLY A 386 -12.03 22.28 -18.06
CA GLY A 386 -11.57 23.62 -18.45
C GLY A 386 -12.66 24.56 -18.93
N ASN A 387 -13.85 24.07 -19.30
CA ASN A 387 -14.98 24.91 -19.72
C ASN A 387 -15.73 25.45 -18.51
N THR A 388 -16.08 24.56 -17.57
CA THR A 388 -16.81 24.94 -16.36
C THR A 388 -15.90 25.52 -15.28
N ARG A 389 -14.59 25.33 -15.40
CA ARG A 389 -13.57 25.62 -14.38
C ARG A 389 -13.90 24.92 -13.06
N ARG A 390 -14.42 23.69 -13.17
CA ARG A 390 -14.83 22.87 -12.04
C ARG A 390 -14.27 21.46 -12.15
N THR A 391 -14.19 20.77 -11.02
CA THR A 391 -13.84 19.35 -10.98
C THR A 391 -15.07 18.44 -11.04
N LYS A 392 -14.87 17.18 -11.45
CA LYS A 392 -15.84 16.09 -11.38
C LYS A 392 -15.17 14.83 -10.83
N ASN A 393 -15.97 13.94 -10.23
CA ASN A 393 -15.47 12.61 -9.85
C ASN A 393 -15.11 11.82 -11.11
N GLN A 394 -14.35 10.74 -10.94
CA GLN A 394 -14.15 9.73 -11.98
C GLN A 394 -15.48 9.19 -12.52
N GLU A 395 -15.51 8.84 -13.80
CA GLU A 395 -16.68 8.24 -14.41
C GLU A 395 -17.05 6.93 -13.68
N GLY A 396 -18.33 6.77 -13.33
CA GLY A 396 -18.81 5.64 -12.54
C GLY A 396 -18.59 5.77 -11.02
N VAL A 397 -17.92 6.82 -10.54
CA VAL A 397 -17.69 7.05 -9.10
C VAL A 397 -18.58 8.16 -8.55
N GLU A 398 -19.40 7.80 -7.56
CA GLU A 398 -20.15 8.76 -6.74
C GLU A 398 -19.44 8.96 -5.40
N VAL A 399 -19.14 10.22 -5.06
CA VAL A 399 -18.58 10.59 -3.75
C VAL A 399 -19.58 11.48 -3.04
N ARG A 400 -19.85 11.14 -1.78
CA ARG A 400 -20.78 11.86 -0.91
C ARG A 400 -20.10 12.18 0.42
N VAL A 401 -20.48 13.31 1.02
CA VAL A 401 -20.05 13.71 2.36
C VAL A 401 -21.20 13.41 3.33
N PRO A 402 -21.14 12.32 4.12
CA PRO A 402 -22.26 11.91 4.95
C PRO A 402 -22.43 12.75 6.23
N GLY A 403 -23.65 12.74 6.77
CA GLY A 403 -23.95 13.21 8.13
C GLY A 403 -23.80 14.70 8.41
N PHE A 404 -23.96 15.53 7.38
CA PHE A 404 -23.99 16.99 7.54
C PHE A 404 -25.00 17.42 8.62
N GLY A 405 -24.56 18.24 9.57
CA GLY A 405 -25.35 18.70 10.71
C GLY A 405 -25.13 17.91 12.00
N SER A 406 -24.72 16.64 11.95
CA SER A 406 -24.33 15.88 13.14
C SER A 406 -22.86 16.12 13.46
N SER A 407 -22.53 16.29 14.72
CA SER A 407 -21.16 16.38 15.22
C SER A 407 -20.45 15.02 15.24
N SER A 408 -21.20 13.92 15.35
CA SER A 408 -20.64 12.56 15.43
C SER A 408 -19.77 12.18 14.22
N VAL A 409 -20.08 12.70 13.02
CA VAL A 409 -19.30 12.40 11.80
C VAL A 409 -17.93 13.08 11.76
N LEU A 410 -17.67 14.02 12.67
CA LEU A 410 -16.37 14.67 12.81
C LEU A 410 -15.51 14.02 13.91
N ALA A 411 -16.08 13.15 14.73
CA ALA A 411 -15.39 12.54 15.85
C ALA A 411 -14.17 11.75 15.36
N ASN A 412 -14.38 10.85 14.40
CA ASN A 412 -13.38 9.89 13.95
C ASN A 412 -13.15 10.05 12.45
N LEU A 413 -12.13 10.82 12.09
CA LEU A 413 -11.75 11.07 10.69
C LEU A 413 -10.55 10.23 10.24
N GLY A 414 -10.02 9.37 11.12
CA GLY A 414 -8.89 8.49 10.77
C GLY A 414 -7.56 9.23 10.59
N MET A 415 -7.41 10.41 11.19
CA MET A 415 -6.17 11.21 11.14
C MET A 415 -5.41 11.08 12.47
N GLY A 416 -4.19 10.52 12.43
CA GLY A 416 -3.35 10.20 13.61
C GLY A 416 -3.58 8.80 14.20
N ASP A 417 -2.72 8.39 15.14
CA ASP A 417 -2.60 7.01 15.65
C ASP A 417 -3.91 6.38 16.18
N ASP A 418 -4.82 7.18 16.74
CA ASP A 418 -6.09 6.70 17.33
C ASP A 418 -7.33 6.98 16.47
N GLY A 419 -7.20 7.68 15.34
CA GLY A 419 -8.32 8.05 14.45
C GLY A 419 -9.35 9.06 15.00
N ASP A 420 -9.25 9.39 16.29
CA ASP A 420 -10.10 10.32 17.05
C ASP A 420 -9.64 11.77 16.83
N TYR A 421 -10.30 12.50 15.91
CA TYR A 421 -9.90 13.86 15.52
C TYR A 421 -10.59 14.93 16.38
N PHE A 422 -11.90 15.15 16.19
CA PHE A 422 -12.69 16.05 17.05
C PHE A 422 -13.33 15.35 18.24
N LYS A 423 -13.12 14.04 18.41
CA LYS A 423 -13.83 13.24 19.42
C LYS A 423 -13.72 13.84 20.82
N ASN A 424 -12.52 14.19 21.28
CA ASN A 424 -12.31 14.76 22.61
C ASN A 424 -13.10 16.07 22.80
N LEU A 425 -13.04 16.98 21.84
CA LEU A 425 -13.79 18.23 21.89
C LEU A 425 -15.31 17.97 21.92
N ILE A 426 -15.80 17.03 21.11
CA ILE A 426 -17.22 16.67 21.05
C ILE A 426 -17.69 16.05 22.37
N ASP A 427 -16.92 15.11 22.93
CA ASP A 427 -17.24 14.44 24.18
C ASP A 427 -17.30 15.44 25.33
N GLU A 428 -16.30 16.32 25.41
CA GLU A 428 -16.22 17.36 26.43
C GLU A 428 -17.37 18.37 26.34
N LEU A 429 -17.70 18.87 25.14
CA LEU A 429 -18.88 19.74 24.96
C LEU A 429 -20.17 19.01 25.32
N SER A 430 -20.26 17.71 25.03
CA SER A 430 -21.41 16.89 25.40
C SER A 430 -21.56 16.73 26.91
N GLN A 431 -20.45 16.57 27.64
CA GLN A 431 -20.44 16.55 29.11
C GLN A 431 -20.90 17.88 29.72
N LEU A 432 -20.66 18.99 29.04
CA LEU A 432 -21.17 20.31 29.42
C LEU A 432 -22.65 20.54 29.05
N GLY A 433 -23.33 19.53 28.51
CA GLY A 433 -24.75 19.56 28.21
C GLY A 433 -25.10 19.97 26.78
N TYR A 434 -24.12 20.17 25.90
CA TYR A 434 -24.40 20.32 24.49
C TYR A 434 -24.92 19.00 23.90
N LYS A 435 -25.84 19.09 22.95
CA LYS A 435 -26.52 17.91 22.38
C LYS A 435 -26.33 17.88 20.88
N ASP A 436 -25.90 16.73 20.39
CA ASP A 436 -25.78 16.49 18.96
C ASP A 436 -27.10 16.77 18.22
N ASN A 437 -27.01 17.31 17.01
CA ASN A 437 -28.15 17.73 16.18
C ASN A 437 -29.08 18.78 16.80
N ILE A 438 -28.72 19.39 17.95
CA ILE A 438 -29.49 20.45 18.60
C ILE A 438 -28.60 21.67 18.82
N SER A 439 -27.67 21.61 19.77
CA SER A 439 -26.78 22.71 20.16
C SER A 439 -25.32 22.46 19.77
N LEU A 440 -24.97 21.23 19.43
CA LEU A 440 -23.68 20.84 18.85
C LEU A 440 -23.91 20.25 17.45
N ARG A 441 -23.23 20.80 16.45
CA ARG A 441 -23.41 20.43 15.02
C ARG A 441 -22.08 20.28 14.33
N GLY A 442 -21.99 19.33 13.40
CA GLY A 442 -20.85 19.18 12.50
C GLY A 442 -21.16 19.67 11.09
N ALA A 443 -20.15 20.21 10.42
CA ALA A 443 -20.21 20.69 9.04
C ALA A 443 -19.07 20.04 8.21
N PRO A 444 -19.19 18.75 7.86
CA PRO A 444 -18.21 18.07 7.01
C PRO A 444 -18.27 18.61 5.58
N TYR A 445 -17.16 18.51 4.84
CA TYR A 445 -17.05 18.92 3.45
C TYR A 445 -16.14 17.97 2.65
N ASP A 446 -16.24 18.01 1.32
CA ASP A 446 -15.36 17.23 0.45
C ASP A 446 -13.99 17.90 0.40
N PHE A 447 -13.03 17.34 1.14
CA PHE A 447 -11.68 17.87 1.27
C PHE A 447 -10.89 17.84 -0.04
N ARG A 448 -11.41 17.25 -1.11
CA ARG A 448 -10.73 17.23 -2.42
C ARG A 448 -11.06 18.46 -3.25
N ARG A 449 -12.22 19.08 -2.99
CA ARG A 449 -12.82 20.14 -3.82
C ARG A 449 -12.21 21.50 -3.56
N GLY A 450 -12.12 22.30 -4.62
CA GLY A 450 -11.64 23.67 -4.57
C GLY A 450 -12.64 24.59 -3.87
N LEU A 451 -12.16 25.68 -3.29
CA LEU A 451 -12.99 26.66 -2.60
C LEU A 451 -14.00 27.35 -3.54
N ASN A 452 -13.71 27.39 -4.85
CA ASN A 452 -14.60 27.89 -5.89
C ASN A 452 -15.83 27.00 -6.16
N GLU A 453 -15.90 25.81 -5.56
CA GLU A 453 -16.91 24.78 -5.86
C GLU A 453 -17.80 24.43 -4.66
N LEU A 454 -17.56 25.00 -3.47
CA LEU A 454 -18.22 24.63 -2.21
C LEU A 454 -19.57 25.32 -1.95
N ASN A 455 -20.29 25.74 -3.00
CA ASN A 455 -21.56 26.47 -2.86
C ASN A 455 -22.65 25.68 -2.10
N GLU A 456 -22.70 24.36 -2.32
CA GLU A 456 -23.63 23.48 -1.60
C GLU A 456 -23.28 23.41 -0.11
N PHE A 457 -22.00 23.28 0.23
CA PHE A 457 -21.51 23.33 1.61
C PHE A 457 -21.94 24.63 2.31
N TYR A 458 -21.75 25.79 1.67
CA TYR A 458 -22.13 27.07 2.26
C TYR A 458 -23.65 27.25 2.42
N THR A 459 -24.43 26.72 1.47
CA THR A 459 -25.90 26.67 1.58
C THR A 459 -26.32 25.84 2.78
N ASN A 460 -25.81 24.61 2.89
CA ASN A 460 -26.14 23.69 3.98
C ASN A 460 -25.66 24.24 5.34
N LEU A 461 -24.48 24.89 5.39
CA LEU A 461 -23.96 25.53 6.58
C LEU A 461 -24.90 26.63 7.08
N LYS A 462 -25.42 27.46 6.17
CA LYS A 462 -26.41 28.50 6.51
C LYS A 462 -27.68 27.90 7.12
N GLU A 463 -28.20 26.84 6.52
CA GLU A 463 -29.39 26.14 7.03
C GLU A 463 -29.16 25.56 8.43
N VAL A 464 -28.01 24.91 8.65
CA VAL A 464 -27.63 24.38 9.96
C VAL A 464 -27.52 25.49 11.00
N VAL A 465 -26.95 26.65 10.67
CA VAL A 465 -26.88 27.80 11.58
C VAL A 465 -28.28 28.26 11.99
N LEU A 466 -29.19 28.42 11.01
CA LEU A 466 -30.56 28.87 11.26
C LEU A 466 -31.37 27.85 12.09
N ASP A 467 -31.21 26.56 11.79
CA ASP A 467 -31.86 25.47 12.53
C ASP A 467 -31.33 25.39 13.97
N THR A 468 -30.01 25.48 14.16
CA THR A 468 -29.35 25.45 15.48
C THR A 468 -29.81 26.62 16.33
N TYR A 469 -29.83 27.83 15.77
CA TYR A 469 -30.32 29.02 16.45
C TYR A 469 -31.73 28.82 16.98
N LYS A 470 -32.66 28.35 16.13
CA LYS A 470 -34.06 28.12 16.51
C LYS A 470 -34.21 27.02 17.56
N LYS A 471 -33.53 25.89 17.38
CA LYS A 471 -33.58 24.75 18.30
C LYS A 471 -32.95 25.05 19.65
N ASN A 472 -31.98 25.97 19.69
CA ASN A 472 -31.28 26.38 20.90
C ASN A 472 -31.86 27.68 21.50
N GLY A 473 -33.18 27.87 21.41
CA GLY A 473 -33.87 28.97 22.07
C GLY A 473 -33.53 30.36 21.54
N ASN A 474 -33.22 30.48 20.24
CA ASN A 474 -32.76 31.71 19.58
C ASN A 474 -31.42 32.22 20.13
N THR A 475 -30.54 31.29 20.50
CA THR A 475 -29.18 31.60 20.94
C THR A 475 -28.23 31.61 19.74
N LYS A 476 -27.42 32.67 19.63
CA LYS A 476 -26.39 32.82 18.60
C LYS A 476 -25.42 31.64 18.60
N VAL A 477 -24.94 31.26 17.41
CA VAL A 477 -23.97 30.17 17.24
C VAL A 477 -22.54 30.67 17.45
N VAL A 478 -21.70 29.84 18.04
CA VAL A 478 -20.25 29.99 18.03
C VAL A 478 -19.69 29.01 17.02
N PHE A 479 -18.92 29.49 16.05
CA PHE A 479 -18.20 28.61 15.14
C PHE A 479 -16.88 28.18 15.76
N ILE A 480 -16.54 26.90 15.60
CA ILE A 480 -15.20 26.37 15.87
C ILE A 480 -14.69 25.81 14.55
N GLY A 481 -13.68 26.46 13.99
CA GLY A 481 -13.04 26.01 12.75
C GLY A 481 -11.60 25.65 13.02
N HIS A 482 -11.15 24.49 12.53
CA HIS A 482 -9.75 24.06 12.63
C HIS A 482 -9.06 24.06 11.27
N GLY A 483 -7.82 24.56 11.18
CA GLY A 483 -7.05 24.58 9.94
C GLY A 483 -7.79 25.27 8.79
N LEU A 484 -8.03 24.54 7.70
CA LEU A 484 -8.83 25.02 6.55
C LEU A 484 -10.27 25.36 6.96
N GLY A 485 -10.84 24.68 7.95
CA GLY A 485 -12.17 24.97 8.48
C GLY A 485 -12.29 26.41 8.97
N SER A 486 -11.24 26.99 9.58
CA SER A 486 -11.23 28.42 9.96
C SER A 486 -11.37 29.34 8.76
N VAL A 487 -10.69 29.01 7.65
CA VAL A 487 -10.73 29.78 6.40
C VAL A 487 -12.10 29.65 5.74
N LEU A 488 -12.64 28.43 5.66
CA LEU A 488 -13.99 28.17 5.13
C LEU A 488 -15.08 28.92 5.90
N THR A 489 -15.01 28.93 7.24
CA THR A 489 -15.97 29.70 8.03
C THR A 489 -15.82 31.20 7.80
N THR A 490 -14.60 31.71 7.65
CA THR A 490 -14.38 33.12 7.32
C THR A 490 -14.97 33.48 5.95
N LEU A 491 -14.77 32.63 4.94
CA LEU A 491 -15.38 32.79 3.62
C LEU A 491 -16.91 32.75 3.67
N PHE A 492 -17.48 31.82 4.44
CA PHE A 492 -18.92 31.75 4.67
C PHE A 492 -19.44 33.06 5.26
N LEU A 493 -18.77 33.60 6.28
CA LEU A 493 -19.14 34.85 6.94
C LEU A 493 -19.01 36.05 6.02
N ASN A 494 -17.97 36.12 5.16
CA ASN A 494 -17.81 37.18 4.16
C ASN A 494 -18.97 37.21 3.14
N GLN A 495 -19.63 36.07 2.90
CA GLN A 495 -20.78 35.96 1.99
C GLN A 495 -22.12 36.33 2.64
N GLN A 496 -22.18 36.52 3.95
CA GLN A 496 -23.42 36.86 4.65
C GLN A 496 -23.66 38.38 4.74
N THR A 497 -24.89 38.77 5.06
CA THR A 497 -25.23 40.17 5.37
C THR A 497 -24.81 40.53 6.79
N ASN A 498 -24.67 41.83 7.08
CA ASN A 498 -24.45 42.32 8.45
C ASN A 498 -25.58 41.84 9.39
N GLU A 499 -26.83 41.94 8.94
CA GLU A 499 -28.00 41.48 9.70
C GLU A 499 -27.90 40.00 10.07
N PHE A 500 -27.45 39.14 9.15
CA PHE A 500 -27.26 37.72 9.44
C PHE A 500 -26.19 37.51 10.52
N ARG A 501 -25.02 38.13 10.36
CA ARG A 501 -23.92 38.01 11.34
C ARG A 501 -24.35 38.49 12.72
N GLU A 502 -24.99 39.65 12.79
CA GLU A 502 -25.46 40.25 14.04
C GLU A 502 -26.61 39.46 14.70
N THR A 503 -27.45 38.79 13.91
CA THR A 503 -28.59 38.03 14.45
C THR A 503 -28.18 36.64 14.92
N TYR A 504 -27.41 35.93 14.10
CA TYR A 504 -27.22 34.49 14.27
C TYR A 504 -25.86 34.08 14.82
N VAL A 505 -24.83 34.93 14.74
CA VAL A 505 -23.44 34.55 15.05
C VAL A 505 -22.93 35.31 16.27
N GLN A 506 -22.37 34.57 17.23
CA GLN A 506 -21.73 35.14 18.42
C GLN A 506 -20.25 35.42 18.12
N SER A 507 -19.50 34.38 17.75
CA SER A 507 -18.06 34.49 17.48
C SER A 507 -17.56 33.35 16.61
N LEU A 508 -16.34 33.50 16.10
CA LEU A 508 -15.55 32.44 15.47
C LEU A 508 -14.32 32.15 16.34
N ILE A 509 -14.18 30.90 16.77
CA ILE A 509 -12.95 30.36 17.35
C ILE A 509 -12.19 29.65 16.23
N SER A 510 -11.07 30.23 15.81
CA SER A 510 -10.14 29.65 14.86
C SER A 510 -9.05 28.90 15.62
N LEU A 511 -8.90 27.61 15.33
CA LEU A 511 -7.87 26.73 15.89
C LEU A 511 -6.86 26.40 14.79
N GLY A 512 -5.63 26.89 14.88
CA GLY A 512 -4.58 26.59 13.90
C GLY A 512 -4.91 27.05 12.47
N GLY A 513 -5.64 28.15 12.32
CA GLY A 513 -6.16 28.60 11.01
C GLY A 513 -5.06 28.90 9.99
N SER A 514 -5.09 28.24 8.83
CA SER A 514 -4.05 28.33 7.80
C SER A 514 -4.21 29.53 6.86
N PHE A 515 -4.41 30.73 7.40
CA PHE A 515 -4.80 31.92 6.64
C PHE A 515 -3.73 32.40 5.65
N GLY A 516 -2.44 32.23 5.96
CA GLY A 516 -1.32 32.51 5.07
C GLY A 516 -0.85 31.32 4.22
N GLY A 517 -1.54 30.18 4.29
CA GLY A 517 -1.15 28.93 3.64
C GLY A 517 -0.11 28.10 4.42
N ARG A 518 0.33 26.98 3.85
CA ARG A 518 1.28 26.02 4.44
C ARG A 518 2.08 25.30 3.37
N VAL A 519 3.37 25.08 3.61
CA VAL A 519 4.28 24.42 2.66
C VAL A 519 3.99 22.94 2.54
N THR A 520 3.46 22.33 3.60
CA THR A 520 2.94 20.96 3.60
C THR A 520 1.86 20.72 2.54
N SER A 521 1.14 21.74 2.06
CA SER A 521 0.21 21.59 0.92
C SER A 521 0.92 21.46 -0.44
N VAL A 522 2.12 22.04 -0.56
CA VAL A 522 2.99 21.92 -1.73
C VAL A 522 3.72 20.59 -1.68
N TYR A 523 4.15 20.16 -0.50
CA TYR A 523 4.65 18.80 -0.27
C TYR A 523 3.61 17.76 -0.70
N ALA A 524 2.35 17.91 -0.26
CA ALA A 524 1.27 17.00 -0.63
C ALA A 524 0.99 16.93 -2.15
N TYR A 525 1.27 18.02 -2.87
CA TYR A 525 1.18 18.04 -4.33
C TYR A 525 2.36 17.31 -5.01
N LEU A 526 3.57 17.42 -4.47
CA LEU A 526 4.77 16.83 -5.06
C LEU A 526 4.90 15.34 -4.72
N GLU A 527 4.75 15.01 -3.43
CA GLU A 527 5.01 13.69 -2.83
C GLU A 527 3.72 12.95 -2.42
N SER A 528 3.00 13.40 -1.37
CA SER A 528 1.72 12.83 -0.88
C SER A 528 1.25 13.57 0.38
N PHE A 529 -0.01 13.37 0.80
CA PHE A 529 -0.42 13.72 2.17
C PHE A 529 0.39 12.92 3.20
N GLN A 530 0.81 13.56 4.30
CA GLN A 530 1.50 12.88 5.41
C GLN A 530 0.58 11.89 6.16
N ASP A 531 -0.73 12.16 6.24
CA ASP A 531 -1.71 11.34 6.99
C ASP A 531 -2.40 10.26 6.14
N ILE A 532 -2.22 10.28 4.83
CA ILE A 532 -2.53 9.13 3.97
C ILE A 532 -1.19 8.42 3.87
N PRO A 533 -1.02 7.18 4.39
CA PRO A 533 0.21 6.43 4.19
C PRO A 533 0.61 6.54 2.73
N SER A 534 1.90 6.63 2.43
CA SER A 534 2.51 6.73 1.10
C SER A 534 2.09 5.57 0.19
N VAL A 535 0.81 5.52 -0.14
CA VAL A 535 0.15 4.58 -1.02
C VAL A 535 0.31 5.22 -2.38
N GLY A 536 1.16 4.59 -3.14
CA GLY A 536 1.79 5.18 -4.28
C GLY A 536 1.11 6.13 -5.25
N THR A 537 -0.13 5.89 -5.62
CA THR A 537 -0.89 6.82 -6.46
C THR A 537 -1.23 8.14 -5.75
N ALA A 538 -0.98 8.25 -4.45
CA ALA A 538 -1.39 9.37 -3.61
C ALA A 538 -0.86 10.71 -4.12
N ALA A 539 0.38 10.79 -4.61
CA ALA A 539 0.90 12.01 -5.26
C ALA A 539 0.04 12.40 -6.46
N THR A 540 -0.15 11.45 -7.39
CA THR A 540 -0.90 11.65 -8.63
C THR A 540 -2.36 12.01 -8.36
N VAL A 541 -2.98 11.37 -7.38
CA VAL A 541 -4.35 11.64 -6.96
C VAL A 541 -4.44 13.00 -6.26
N ALA A 542 -3.52 13.30 -5.34
CA ALA A 542 -3.45 14.57 -4.61
C ALA A 542 -3.24 15.78 -5.54
N ARG A 543 -2.47 15.64 -6.63
CA ARG A 543 -2.33 16.70 -7.65
C ARG A 543 -3.64 17.16 -8.28
N ASN A 544 -4.68 16.33 -8.20
CA ASN A 544 -6.02 16.65 -8.67
C ASN A 544 -6.94 17.23 -7.58
N PHE A 545 -6.50 17.26 -6.32
CA PHE A 545 -7.26 17.86 -5.23
C PHE A 545 -7.11 19.37 -5.29
N SER A 546 -8.15 20.03 -5.78
CA SER A 546 -8.19 21.48 -6.00
C SER A 546 -8.04 22.28 -4.70
N VAL A 547 -8.39 21.68 -3.55
CA VAL A 547 -8.24 22.32 -2.24
C VAL A 547 -6.78 22.69 -1.94
N LEU A 548 -5.81 21.88 -2.39
CA LEU A 548 -4.41 22.02 -2.00
C LEU A 548 -3.89 23.39 -2.37
N PHE A 549 -4.22 23.86 -3.58
CA PHE A 549 -3.79 25.14 -4.10
C PHE A 549 -4.36 26.34 -3.32
N SER A 550 -5.48 26.16 -2.63
CA SER A 550 -6.04 27.19 -1.74
C SER A 550 -5.22 27.38 -0.47
N GLN A 551 -4.43 26.36 -0.10
CA GLN A 551 -3.58 26.36 1.09
C GLN A 551 -2.11 26.57 0.78
N TYR A 552 -1.74 26.88 -0.47
CA TYR A 552 -0.36 27.26 -0.78
C TYR A 552 0.02 28.51 0.01
N PRO A 553 1.30 28.64 0.43
CA PRO A 553 1.80 29.88 1.02
C PRO A 553 1.35 31.08 0.17
N ASN A 554 0.94 32.18 0.77
CA ASN A 554 0.38 33.29 0.04
C ASN A 554 0.88 34.66 0.50
N LEU A 555 0.56 35.70 -0.28
CA LEU A 555 1.05 37.06 -0.07
C LEU A 555 0.53 37.75 1.19
N ALA A 556 -0.44 37.17 1.91
CA ALA A 556 -0.84 37.69 3.20
C ALA A 556 0.26 37.47 4.25
N ALA A 557 1.01 36.38 4.15
CA ALA A 557 2.05 35.99 5.13
C ALA A 557 3.48 36.07 4.58
N PHE A 558 3.67 35.89 3.27
CA PHE A 558 5.00 35.73 2.68
C PHE A 558 5.25 36.73 1.55
N SER A 559 6.53 37.08 1.35
CA SER A 559 6.94 37.97 0.25
C SER A 559 6.86 37.27 -1.10
N LYS A 560 6.78 38.05 -2.20
CA LYS A 560 6.76 37.49 -3.57
C LYS A 560 8.00 36.64 -3.89
N ASP A 561 9.13 36.94 -3.27
CA ASP A 561 10.41 36.28 -3.48
C ASP A 561 10.65 35.10 -2.51
N TYR A 562 9.67 34.80 -1.65
CA TYR A 562 9.73 33.67 -0.73
C TYR A 562 9.83 32.35 -1.49
N VAL A 563 10.98 31.67 -1.37
CA VAL A 563 11.25 30.38 -2.03
C VAL A 563 10.57 29.26 -1.26
N ILE A 564 9.68 28.54 -1.95
CA ILE A 564 8.93 27.41 -1.39
C ILE A 564 9.61 26.10 -1.72
N VAL A 565 10.09 25.96 -2.97
CA VAL A 565 10.74 24.74 -3.46
C VAL A 565 12.08 25.13 -4.09
N GLN A 566 13.13 24.45 -3.67
CA GLN A 566 14.48 24.58 -4.21
C GLN A 566 14.87 23.26 -4.88
N THR A 567 15.38 23.34 -6.10
CA THR A 567 15.99 22.21 -6.82
C THR A 567 17.42 22.59 -7.21
N PRO A 568 18.26 21.65 -7.71
CA PRO A 568 19.61 21.97 -8.16
C PRO A 568 19.63 22.93 -9.35
N SER A 569 18.57 22.96 -10.15
CA SER A 569 18.47 23.76 -11.36
C SER A 569 17.66 25.05 -11.19
N LYS A 570 16.76 25.12 -10.20
CA LYS A 570 15.78 26.23 -10.11
C LYS A 570 15.18 26.40 -8.72
N ASN A 571 14.86 27.65 -8.38
CA ASN A 571 14.06 28.01 -7.20
C ASN A 571 12.66 28.44 -7.62
N TYR A 572 11.65 27.85 -7.00
CA TYR A 572 10.25 28.22 -7.14
C TYR A 572 9.79 28.99 -5.91
N SER A 573 9.53 30.27 -6.12
CA SER A 573 8.98 31.25 -5.20
C SER A 573 7.52 31.55 -5.48
N LEU A 574 6.86 32.34 -4.64
CA LEU A 574 5.49 32.79 -4.90
C LEU A 574 5.31 33.53 -6.23
N SER A 575 6.34 34.24 -6.70
CA SER A 575 6.28 35.00 -7.95
C SER A 575 6.31 34.12 -9.21
N ASN A 576 6.95 32.94 -9.14
CA ASN A 576 7.19 32.06 -10.29
C ASN A 576 6.71 30.61 -10.07
N ILE A 577 5.89 30.35 -9.05
CA ILE A 577 5.38 29.00 -8.74
C ILE A 577 4.64 28.35 -9.93
N LYS A 578 4.07 29.14 -10.84
CA LYS A 578 3.45 28.63 -12.07
C LYS A 578 4.44 27.91 -12.98
N GLU A 579 5.70 28.34 -12.98
CA GLU A 579 6.75 27.70 -13.76
C GLU A 579 7.02 26.27 -13.24
N MET A 580 6.79 25.99 -11.95
CA MET A 580 6.90 24.63 -11.41
C MET A 580 5.93 23.68 -12.10
N PHE A 581 4.67 24.10 -12.32
CA PHE A 581 3.70 23.28 -13.02
C PHE A 581 4.10 23.05 -14.47
N GLN A 582 4.72 24.04 -15.12
CA GLN A 582 5.20 23.94 -16.49
C GLN A 582 6.38 22.98 -16.60
N ASP A 583 7.36 23.09 -15.69
CA ASP A 583 8.53 22.22 -15.61
C ASP A 583 8.13 20.75 -15.32
N LEU A 584 7.01 20.54 -14.62
CA LEU A 584 6.41 19.22 -14.37
C LEU A 584 5.44 18.74 -15.46
N ASN A 585 5.19 19.54 -16.51
CA ASN A 585 4.17 19.30 -17.54
C ASN A 585 2.74 19.09 -16.98
N GLN A 586 2.35 19.87 -15.98
CA GLN A 586 1.08 19.80 -15.25
C GLN A 586 0.16 21.00 -15.54
N SER A 587 -0.28 21.17 -16.79
CA SER A 587 -1.13 22.30 -17.22
C SER A 587 -2.49 22.37 -16.50
N VAL A 588 -3.06 21.22 -16.12
CA VAL A 588 -4.28 21.14 -15.32
C VAL A 588 -4.04 21.71 -13.92
N SER A 589 -2.94 21.35 -13.27
CA SER A 589 -2.59 21.88 -11.95
C SER A 589 -2.38 23.40 -11.99
N GLU A 590 -1.80 23.94 -13.06
CA GLU A 590 -1.71 25.39 -13.24
C GLU A 590 -3.09 26.04 -13.28
N SER A 591 -4.05 25.44 -13.98
CA SER A 591 -5.43 25.95 -14.06
C SER A 591 -6.13 25.90 -12.69
N LEU A 592 -6.02 24.77 -11.98
CA LEU A 592 -6.56 24.61 -10.63
C LEU A 592 -5.98 25.63 -9.65
N TYR A 593 -4.67 25.87 -9.73
CA TYR A 593 -3.99 26.90 -8.93
C TYR A 593 -4.56 28.29 -9.21
N GLN A 594 -4.73 28.65 -10.49
CA GLN A 594 -5.28 29.96 -10.87
C GLN A 594 -6.70 30.19 -10.35
N ASP A 595 -7.53 29.14 -10.27
CA ASP A 595 -8.90 29.23 -9.76
C ASP A 595 -9.01 29.33 -8.25
N ASN A 596 -8.08 28.72 -7.52
CA ASN A 596 -8.22 28.51 -6.08
C ASN A 596 -7.31 29.40 -5.23
N TYR A 597 -6.06 29.61 -5.65
CA TYR A 597 -5.09 30.41 -4.91
C TYR A 597 -5.57 31.84 -4.55
N PRO A 598 -6.23 32.59 -5.46
CA PRO A 598 -6.65 33.95 -5.16
C PRO A 598 -7.69 34.06 -4.04
N ILE A 599 -8.47 33.01 -3.78
CA ILE A 599 -9.62 33.04 -2.85
C ILE A 599 -9.14 33.31 -1.41
N VAL A 600 -8.13 32.57 -0.95
CA VAL A 600 -7.59 32.76 0.41
C VAL A 600 -6.71 34.00 0.51
N SER A 601 -5.97 34.32 -0.55
CA SER A 601 -5.11 35.52 -0.56
C SER A 601 -5.87 36.85 -0.43
N ASN A 602 -7.16 36.86 -0.79
CA ASN A 602 -8.03 38.05 -0.75
C ASN A 602 -9.07 38.01 0.39
N LEU A 603 -8.87 37.15 1.39
CA LEU A 603 -9.81 36.95 2.48
C LEU A 603 -10.04 38.24 3.28
N GLN A 604 -11.31 38.54 3.56
CA GLN A 604 -11.72 39.71 4.35
C GLN A 604 -11.96 39.32 5.81
N ALA A 605 -11.95 40.31 6.71
CA ALA A 605 -12.27 40.06 8.10
C ALA A 605 -13.70 39.47 8.25
N PRO A 606 -13.94 38.55 9.20
CA PRO A 606 -15.21 37.84 9.31
C PRO A 606 -16.38 38.72 9.78
N GLU A 607 -16.11 39.94 10.25
CA GLU A 607 -17.08 40.91 10.80
C GLU A 607 -17.91 40.32 11.95
N VAL A 608 -17.25 39.52 12.79
CA VAL A 608 -17.74 38.99 14.08
C VAL A 608 -16.58 38.93 15.08
N GLU A 609 -16.86 38.71 16.36
CA GLU A 609 -15.81 38.47 17.35
C GLU A 609 -14.99 37.23 16.94
N LEU A 610 -13.67 37.38 16.93
CA LEU A 610 -12.74 36.36 16.43
C LEU A 610 -11.72 36.00 17.52
N HIS A 611 -11.56 34.71 17.77
CA HIS A 611 -10.53 34.17 18.66
C HIS A 611 -9.54 33.35 17.84
N CYS A 612 -8.30 33.83 17.76
CA CYS A 612 -7.19 33.25 17.00
C CYS A 612 -6.30 32.40 17.90
N LEU A 613 -6.58 31.10 18.00
CA LEU A 613 -5.79 30.16 18.80
C LEU A 613 -4.85 29.38 17.89
N TYR A 614 -3.56 29.30 18.24
CA TYR A 614 -2.58 28.54 17.45
C TYR A 614 -1.33 28.13 18.23
N GLY A 615 -0.74 27.00 17.83
CA GLY A 615 0.59 26.57 18.27
C GLY A 615 1.71 27.39 17.64
N ASN A 616 2.79 27.63 18.36
CA ASN A 616 3.89 28.45 17.85
C ASN A 616 5.31 28.01 18.26
N ALA A 617 5.48 26.82 18.83
CA ALA A 617 6.77 26.34 19.30
C ALA A 617 7.22 25.02 18.65
N THR A 618 6.49 24.52 17.64
CA THR A 618 6.79 23.27 16.96
C THR A 618 7.55 23.54 15.66
N SER A 619 8.60 22.76 15.39
CA SER A 619 9.32 22.79 14.10
C SER A 619 8.35 22.48 12.97
N THR A 620 8.25 23.39 12.00
CA THR A 620 7.24 23.38 10.95
C THR A 620 7.87 23.63 9.59
N PRO A 621 7.52 22.87 8.54
CA PRO A 621 8.12 23.04 7.22
C PRO A 621 7.83 24.41 6.62
N THR A 622 8.88 25.05 6.13
CA THR A 622 8.85 26.38 5.50
C THR A 622 9.40 26.38 4.09
N LYS A 623 10.19 25.38 3.71
CA LYS A 623 10.66 25.21 2.33
C LYS A 623 11.09 23.77 2.08
N LEU A 624 10.89 23.29 0.85
CA LEU A 624 11.27 21.97 0.37
C LEU A 624 12.56 22.07 -0.45
N ILE A 625 13.52 21.19 -0.20
CA ILE A 625 14.82 21.18 -0.86
C ILE A 625 15.03 19.81 -1.52
N PHE A 626 15.02 19.81 -2.85
CA PHE A 626 15.42 18.66 -3.65
C PHE A 626 16.89 18.81 -4.01
N THR A 627 17.69 17.80 -3.65
CA THR A 627 19.15 17.82 -3.85
C THR A 627 19.58 17.11 -5.14
N ASP A 628 18.69 16.35 -5.76
CA ASP A 628 18.95 15.62 -7.00
C ASP A 628 18.31 16.25 -8.24
N ASN A 629 18.79 15.80 -9.40
CA ASN A 629 18.29 16.24 -10.70
C ASN A 629 16.98 15.52 -11.13
N ASN A 630 16.42 14.67 -10.27
CA ASN A 630 15.25 13.83 -10.56
C ASN A 630 13.97 14.40 -9.92
N PHE A 631 13.91 15.70 -9.67
CA PHE A 631 12.71 16.40 -9.17
C PHE A 631 11.43 16.02 -9.97
N PRO A 632 10.31 15.62 -9.32
CA PRO A 632 10.07 15.50 -7.89
C PRO A 632 9.99 14.03 -7.42
N GLN A 633 10.90 13.15 -7.85
CA GLN A 633 10.78 11.69 -7.63
C GLN A 633 11.35 11.20 -6.29
N ASN A 634 12.05 12.06 -5.56
CA ASN A 634 12.72 11.72 -4.31
C ASN A 634 12.27 12.67 -3.21
N GLU A 635 12.18 12.13 -2.00
CA GLU A 635 11.76 12.86 -0.82
C GLU A 635 12.65 14.10 -0.61
N PRO A 636 12.07 15.30 -0.47
CA PRO A 636 12.83 16.52 -0.24
C PRO A 636 13.31 16.62 1.21
N ASP A 637 14.47 17.23 1.41
CA ASP A 637 14.84 17.79 2.71
C ASP A 637 13.93 18.99 3.03
N GLU A 638 13.69 19.27 4.31
CA GLU A 638 12.82 20.37 4.75
C GLU A 638 13.61 21.43 5.54
N ASP A 639 13.53 22.68 5.08
CA ASP A 639 13.86 23.85 5.91
C ASP A 639 12.67 24.12 6.84
N THR A 640 12.90 24.25 8.14
CA THR A 640 11.85 24.46 9.14
C THR A 640 12.00 25.77 9.91
N ASP A 641 10.87 26.28 10.41
CA ASP A 641 10.77 27.38 11.37
C ASP A 641 9.66 27.06 12.39
N PHE A 642 9.40 27.96 13.33
CA PHE A 642 8.35 27.78 14.31
C PHE A 642 6.94 27.84 13.70
N GLY A 643 6.06 27.00 14.23
CA GLY A 643 4.65 26.86 13.88
C GLY A 643 3.98 25.88 14.81
N ASP A 644 2.95 25.20 14.30
CA ASP A 644 2.24 24.14 15.01
C ASP A 644 2.60 22.72 14.50
N GLY A 645 3.64 22.61 13.67
CA GLY A 645 4.09 21.37 13.02
C GLY A 645 3.57 21.21 11.60
N ILE A 646 2.52 21.93 11.22
CA ILE A 646 1.90 21.86 9.89
C ILE A 646 1.80 23.24 9.24
N VAL A 647 1.45 24.26 10.01
CA VAL A 647 1.24 25.63 9.58
C VAL A 647 2.25 26.55 10.27
N PRO A 648 3.07 27.30 9.51
CA PRO A 648 4.08 28.18 10.10
C PRO A 648 3.44 29.37 10.83
N VAL A 649 4.11 29.92 11.85
CA VAL A 649 3.61 31.08 12.64
C VAL A 649 3.23 32.27 11.76
N ALA A 650 3.98 32.52 10.69
CA ALA A 650 3.70 33.61 9.74
C ALA A 650 2.29 33.50 9.13
N SER A 651 1.81 32.27 8.89
CA SER A 651 0.47 32.00 8.37
C SER A 651 -0.60 32.05 9.46
N LEU A 652 -0.30 31.48 10.63
CA LEU A 652 -1.22 31.42 11.78
C LEU A 652 -1.61 32.82 12.29
N LYS A 653 -0.64 33.75 12.33
CA LYS A 653 -0.84 35.11 12.84
C LYS A 653 -1.67 36.03 11.94
N ILE A 654 -1.96 35.62 10.70
CA ILE A 654 -2.71 36.48 9.76
C ILE A 654 -4.09 36.85 10.27
N CYS A 655 -4.74 35.98 11.04
CA CYS A 655 -6.07 36.29 11.57
C CYS A 655 -6.03 37.43 12.61
N ALA A 656 -4.92 37.62 13.34
CA ALA A 656 -4.75 38.75 14.25
C ALA A 656 -4.74 40.10 13.51
N ASN A 657 -4.28 40.11 12.24
CA ASN A 657 -4.31 41.31 11.39
C ASN A 657 -5.73 41.76 11.04
N PHE A 658 -6.76 40.94 11.26
CA PHE A 658 -8.14 41.39 11.11
C PHE A 658 -8.56 42.40 12.17
N ALA A 659 -7.82 42.54 13.29
CA ALA A 659 -8.11 43.53 14.34
C ALA A 659 -8.21 44.96 13.80
N THR A 660 -7.43 45.30 12.77
CA THR A 660 -7.45 46.62 12.13
C THR A 660 -8.43 46.72 10.95
N LYS A 661 -9.12 45.63 10.61
CA LYS A 661 -9.97 45.50 9.41
C LYS A 661 -11.45 45.32 9.73
N GLN A 662 -11.82 45.11 10.98
CA GLN A 662 -13.21 45.00 11.44
C GLN A 662 -13.44 45.77 12.75
N LYS A 663 -14.70 45.96 13.13
CA LYS A 663 -15.07 46.61 14.41
C LYS A 663 -15.14 45.64 15.59
N HIS A 664 -15.38 44.37 15.32
CA HIS A 664 -15.49 43.34 16.35
C HIS A 664 -14.12 42.96 16.91
N PRO A 665 -14.02 42.59 18.19
CA PRO A 665 -12.75 42.25 18.82
C PRO A 665 -12.11 41.04 18.15
N VAL A 666 -10.77 41.09 18.05
CA VAL A 666 -9.92 39.99 17.61
C VAL A 666 -8.97 39.66 18.75
N HIS A 667 -9.02 38.43 19.24
CA HIS A 667 -8.17 37.94 20.32
C HIS A 667 -7.05 37.08 19.75
N ASP A 668 -5.80 37.49 19.92
CA ASP A 668 -4.60 36.73 19.53
C ASP A 668 -4.14 35.84 20.70
N VAL A 669 -4.22 34.52 20.53
CA VAL A 669 -4.08 33.54 21.62
C VAL A 669 -3.05 32.46 21.24
N PRO A 670 -1.74 32.74 21.35
CA PRO A 670 -0.72 31.73 21.14
C PRO A 670 -0.73 30.67 22.25
N LEU A 671 -0.63 29.40 21.87
CA LEU A 671 -0.60 28.23 22.76
C LEU A 671 0.69 27.42 22.49
N PRO A 672 1.82 27.78 23.10
CA PRO A 672 3.14 27.25 22.71
C PRO A 672 3.25 25.72 22.73
N ALA A 673 2.55 25.04 23.65
CA ALA A 673 2.62 23.58 23.79
C ALA A 673 1.71 22.80 22.83
N ALA A 674 0.86 23.46 22.04
CA ALA A 674 -0.11 22.78 21.19
C ALA A 674 0.46 22.53 19.78
N SER A 675 0.51 21.28 19.34
CA SER A 675 0.67 20.95 17.92
C SER A 675 -0.61 21.23 17.13
N HIS A 676 -0.53 21.15 15.79
CA HIS A 676 -1.64 21.38 14.90
C HIS A 676 -2.83 20.47 15.22
N TYR A 677 -2.57 19.22 15.59
CA TYR A 677 -3.61 18.25 15.93
C TYR A 677 -3.97 18.27 17.42
N ASP A 678 -3.02 18.57 18.32
CA ASP A 678 -3.30 18.60 19.76
C ASP A 678 -4.24 19.75 20.15
N ILE A 679 -4.25 20.84 19.38
CA ILE A 679 -5.09 22.01 19.66
C ILE A 679 -6.59 21.69 19.66
N VAL A 680 -7.03 20.62 18.98
CA VAL A 680 -8.42 20.12 19.00
C VAL A 680 -8.64 18.99 19.99
N ARG A 681 -7.57 18.42 20.57
CA ARG A 681 -7.62 17.23 21.43
C ARG A 681 -7.44 17.51 22.91
N PHE A 682 -6.59 18.47 23.31
CA PHE A 682 -6.16 18.62 24.71
C PHE A 682 -5.86 20.08 25.14
N GLY A 683 -5.93 20.32 26.46
CA GLY A 683 -5.23 21.40 27.15
C GLY A 683 -5.89 22.79 27.15
N ASP A 684 -5.03 23.82 27.09
CA ASP A 684 -5.37 25.23 27.23
C ASP A 684 -6.37 25.76 26.19
N SER A 685 -6.42 25.14 24.99
CA SER A 685 -7.38 25.51 23.96
C SER A 685 -8.81 25.24 24.41
N PHE A 686 -9.04 24.11 25.09
CA PHE A 686 -10.36 23.74 25.59
C PHE A 686 -10.81 24.61 26.75
N ASP A 687 -9.90 24.92 27.69
CA ASP A 687 -10.18 25.87 28.77
C ASP A 687 -10.51 27.27 28.23
N TYR A 688 -9.89 27.68 27.12
CA TYR A 688 -10.24 28.92 26.44
C TYR A 688 -11.61 28.81 25.76
N ILE A 689 -11.89 27.72 25.04
CA ILE A 689 -13.21 27.50 24.40
C ILE A 689 -14.33 27.59 25.43
N LYS A 690 -14.19 26.93 26.60
CA LYS A 690 -15.14 26.99 27.73
C LYS A 690 -15.45 28.44 28.16
N LYS A 691 -14.41 29.29 28.25
CA LYS A 691 -14.57 30.71 28.60
C LYS A 691 -15.37 31.48 27.53
N VAL A 692 -15.14 31.21 26.25
CA VAL A 692 -15.82 31.89 25.14
C VAL A 692 -17.30 31.50 25.05
N ILE A 693 -17.61 30.22 25.23
CA ILE A 693 -18.99 29.70 25.15
C ILE A 693 -19.80 29.97 26.43
N LYS A 694 -19.24 30.70 27.41
CA LYS A 694 -19.90 31.23 28.62
C LYS A 694 -20.65 30.19 29.45
N ILE A 695 -19.96 29.08 29.75
CA ILE A 695 -20.46 28.11 30.71
C ILE A 695 -19.90 28.52 32.07
N ASN A 696 -20.78 29.07 32.92
CA ASN A 696 -20.52 29.23 34.34
C ASN A 696 -20.72 27.90 35.06
#